data_AF-A0A498S9I7-F1
#
_entry.id   AF-A0A498S9I7-F1
#
_cell.length_a   1.000
_cell.length_b   1.000
_cell.length_c   1.000
_cell.angle_alpha   90.00
_cell.angle_beta   90.00
_cell.angle_gamma   90.00
#
_symmetry.space_group_name_H-M   'P 1'
#
loop_
_entity.id
_entity.type
_entity.pdbx_description
1 polymer ?
#
loop_
_entity_poly.entity_id
_entity_poly.type
_entity_poly.pdbx_seq_one_letter_code
_entity_poly.pdbx_strand_id
1 'polypeptide(L)'
;MANDNNDNYKQPENTKESNEEKVDELLEKLYNQPFNRKTRGAVKFNESHIKYSLLHSLKALDCVIDETINMEQMIDLGLEVLAQTWKRRGGLLTVLEYCLYRSAAGYLSFEQFINALGYNAVQFWQYAVPYIYNSDLTYGTKFRDSLLFSLTLYDVNNGKSKLRELYSSVPGIRNSLLGVHAKRFDEQFHHLQRRLSISREGSSSNMLSSTESISSQSSGKRSGSITPDRSRSTSREKPRRSRRSTSRGASESSVNSREVSKEVIASGGLASTHFQQRVINVSNAPPVSLTREKTGEWEIKQGSGGLVSAVDPVMSKDKENVWLANLGMNLHKKPKRSRDHYNQNIHPTTNTLGLPLLKQANADVLFHVLTDGPNSKEQDIQQGREEMSLLDVLHNYNRGNYKLNPVIVQEDDYNVYYGGISNGLLWPALHNLEEYVVKEYDEAKVMREHWYAYVRVNYQFAIDAVRNSRPQDFIWIHDYHLMLTGMIMQSLDENLEVGFQTHRDRDKLIELCHIKLPSAEINYESSTDVCFVTYKGWTCSLGVFPVSIKNEDFLQFVRLNETWQRASEIRKRIMGTDAPSDGKLFFSVERFDYTKGIKEKLLAYKNYFEKYPERIGKDVLYQIAVINRRTVDTYRMYQDECILLAEGINKICTCANRPNWKPLIFQTEGLPRKELIACYLAMDIGVVTPKKDGMNLVAKEMLLCNPNAGLILSSGAGSEVQFSRAGFYQENGDQCYKRVTDLYDLDGYSDTFYQAAIQDVADRRANSSRLHDFIMAHDIEKWSATFLDPSWTHQVIRPIEVKTLEDFYTIMLQTRNIRRQIVERVLKGIPMRSHFAISLKNALDSLKLSCKANTTMLNLRTTSEESTADYTTFDIKNELDEFEKDLSFLKFIRSDNVYNVEQFVDTLHAYHPKSSRAFKEEVAEAVSLLYDADHFQYFFTDRDGTLKSYSCSYQASIQPAYAAVIQ
;
A
#
# COMPACT_ATOMS: atom_id res chain seq x y z
N MET A 1 -11.66 -36.30 91.69
CA MET A 1 -11.70 -37.71 91.22
C MET A 1 -11.51 -37.69 89.71
N ALA A 2 -10.79 -38.65 89.15
CA ALA A 2 -10.16 -38.54 87.84
C ALA A 2 -11.10 -38.76 86.65
N ASN A 3 -10.83 -38.06 85.54
CA ASN A 3 -10.51 -38.70 84.25
C ASN A 3 -9.92 -37.66 83.28
N ASP A 4 -8.79 -38.01 82.65
CA ASP A 4 -8.08 -37.23 81.63
C ASP A 4 -8.19 -37.92 80.26
N ASN A 5 -7.96 -37.14 79.19
CA ASN A 5 -7.62 -37.64 77.85
C ASN A 5 -6.74 -36.59 77.16
N ASN A 6 -5.65 -36.98 76.50
CA ASN A 6 -4.81 -36.07 75.70
C ASN A 6 -3.99 -36.80 74.60
N ASP A 7 -3.53 -36.02 73.61
CA ASP A 7 -3.04 -36.44 72.28
C ASP A 7 -1.59 -36.95 72.19
N ASN A 8 -1.22 -37.59 71.05
CA ASN A 8 -0.23 -37.03 70.11
C ASN A 8 0.08 -37.86 68.81
N TYR A 9 0.09 -37.15 67.67
CA TYR A 9 0.85 -37.28 66.40
C TYR A 9 1.19 -38.64 65.72
N LYS A 10 0.90 -38.69 64.40
CA LYS A 10 1.66 -39.42 63.36
C LYS A 10 1.80 -38.58 62.08
N GLN A 11 2.92 -38.74 61.36
CA GLN A 11 3.19 -38.11 60.05
C GLN A 11 2.64 -38.94 58.87
N PRO A 12 2.36 -38.33 57.70
CA PRO A 12 2.09 -39.05 56.44
C PRO A 12 3.32 -39.13 55.52
N GLU A 13 3.61 -40.31 54.96
CA GLU A 13 4.67 -40.54 53.96
C GLU A 13 4.15 -40.54 52.51
N ASN A 14 5.06 -40.28 51.57
CA ASN A 14 5.06 -40.58 50.13
C ASN A 14 3.79 -40.38 49.29
N THR A 15 3.71 -39.20 48.66
CA THR A 15 2.90 -38.94 47.43
C THR A 15 3.65 -38.15 46.34
N LYS A 16 4.99 -38.00 46.43
CA LYS A 16 5.79 -37.22 45.46
C LYS A 16 6.18 -37.98 44.20
N GLU A 17 6.74 -39.19 44.33
CA GLU A 17 7.32 -39.94 43.19
C GLU A 17 6.32 -40.18 42.05
N SER A 18 5.06 -40.53 42.35
CA SER A 18 4.03 -40.79 41.32
C SER A 18 3.55 -39.54 40.54
N ASN A 19 3.96 -38.33 40.94
CA ASN A 19 3.74 -37.11 40.18
C ASN A 19 4.93 -36.75 39.27
N GLU A 20 6.16 -37.12 39.64
CA GLU A 20 7.34 -36.88 38.81
C GLU A 20 7.36 -37.83 37.61
N GLU A 21 7.12 -39.13 37.81
CA GLU A 21 6.99 -40.10 36.69
C GLU A 21 5.87 -39.71 35.71
N LYS A 22 4.73 -39.22 36.22
CA LYS A 22 3.63 -38.72 35.38
C LYS A 22 3.95 -37.44 34.63
N VAL A 23 4.84 -36.61 35.15
CA VAL A 23 5.33 -35.41 34.46
C VAL A 23 6.30 -35.82 33.36
N ASP A 24 7.26 -36.72 33.64
CA ASP A 24 8.22 -37.21 32.65
C ASP A 24 7.52 -37.96 31.50
N GLU A 25 6.54 -38.83 31.78
CA GLU A 25 5.76 -39.51 30.73
C GLU A 25 4.92 -38.52 29.88
N LEU A 26 4.53 -37.38 30.43
CA LEU A 26 3.86 -36.29 29.71
C LEU A 26 4.85 -35.46 28.88
N LEU A 27 6.05 -35.23 29.40
CA LEU A 27 7.14 -34.54 28.72
C LEU A 27 7.66 -35.38 27.54
N GLU A 28 7.74 -36.70 27.67
CA GLU A 28 8.13 -37.63 26.61
C GLU A 28 7.06 -37.72 25.49
N LYS A 29 5.77 -37.65 25.86
CA LYS A 29 4.67 -37.51 24.89
C LYS A 29 4.70 -36.16 24.16
N LEU A 30 5.05 -35.07 24.84
CA LEU A 30 5.19 -33.72 24.25
C LEU A 30 6.48 -33.55 23.42
N TYR A 31 7.57 -34.23 23.79
CA TYR A 31 8.85 -34.24 23.06
C TYR A 31 8.68 -34.69 21.60
N ASN A 32 7.73 -35.60 21.35
CA ASN A 32 7.42 -36.11 20.02
C ASN A 32 6.43 -35.24 19.21
N GLN A 33 5.96 -34.11 19.76
CA GLN A 33 4.91 -33.27 19.17
C GLN A 33 5.20 -31.76 19.29
N PRO A 34 6.22 -31.23 18.57
CA PRO A 34 6.48 -29.79 18.52
C PRO A 34 5.27 -29.03 17.97
N PHE A 35 5.11 -27.78 18.43
CA PHE A 35 4.01 -26.86 18.13
C PHE A 35 2.62 -27.26 18.67
N ASN A 36 2.36 -28.49 19.12
CA ASN A 36 1.01 -28.96 19.51
C ASN A 36 0.50 -28.44 20.89
N ARG A 37 1.17 -27.45 21.49
CA ARG A 37 1.02 -27.07 22.91
C ARG A 37 -0.19 -26.16 23.19
N LYS A 38 -1.40 -26.67 22.97
CA LYS A 38 -2.66 -26.02 23.36
C LYS A 38 -3.70 -27.01 23.91
N THR A 39 -3.34 -27.73 24.97
CA THR A 39 -4.25 -28.60 25.71
C THR A 39 -5.32 -27.79 26.45
N ARG A 40 -6.59 -28.15 26.25
CA ARG A 40 -7.71 -27.59 27.01
C ARG A 40 -7.58 -27.95 28.49
N GLY A 41 -7.28 -26.95 29.33
CA GLY A 41 -7.55 -27.03 30.78
C GLY A 41 -6.38 -27.32 31.72
N ALA A 42 -5.13 -27.51 31.26
CA ALA A 42 -4.01 -27.82 32.14
C ALA A 42 -2.69 -27.13 31.75
N VAL A 43 -2.05 -26.53 32.77
CA VAL A 43 -0.67 -25.96 32.80
C VAL A 43 -0.41 -24.76 31.87
N LYS A 44 -0.04 -23.60 32.46
CA LYS A 44 0.48 -22.44 31.71
C LYS A 44 1.77 -22.84 30.99
N PHE A 45 1.99 -22.27 29.79
CA PHE A 45 3.25 -22.43 29.06
C PHE A 45 4.47 -22.23 29.98
N ASN A 46 5.36 -23.21 30.03
CA ASN A 46 6.54 -23.20 30.88
C ASN A 46 7.79 -23.35 30.02
N GLU A 47 8.67 -22.35 30.04
CA GLU A 47 9.92 -22.31 29.28
C GLU A 47 10.83 -23.51 29.62
N SER A 48 10.75 -24.00 30.87
CA SER A 48 11.43 -25.22 31.32
C SER A 48 11.13 -26.46 30.46
N HIS A 49 9.93 -26.59 29.88
CA HIS A 49 9.59 -27.73 29.02
C HIS A 49 10.24 -27.66 27.64
N ILE A 50 10.48 -26.46 27.11
CA ILE A 50 11.26 -26.28 25.88
C ILE A 50 12.74 -26.54 26.18
N LYS A 51 13.26 -25.96 27.28
CA LYS A 51 14.64 -26.19 27.73
C LYS A 51 14.93 -27.68 27.93
N TYR A 52 14.03 -28.45 28.57
CA TYR A 52 14.15 -29.90 28.73
C TYR A 52 14.20 -30.65 27.39
N SER A 53 13.27 -30.34 26.46
CA SER A 53 13.24 -30.96 25.13
C SER A 53 14.51 -30.65 24.30
N LEU A 54 15.06 -29.44 24.45
CA LEU A 54 16.32 -29.06 23.81
C LEU A 54 17.51 -29.82 24.42
N LEU A 55 17.62 -29.82 25.76
CA LEU A 55 18.64 -30.57 26.52
C LEU A 55 18.65 -32.05 26.12
N HIS A 56 17.47 -32.70 26.09
CA HIS A 56 17.36 -34.10 25.70
C HIS A 56 17.82 -34.34 24.25
N SER A 57 17.45 -33.44 23.33
CA SER A 57 17.89 -33.50 21.92
C SER A 57 19.41 -33.37 21.77
N LEU A 58 20.04 -32.50 22.57
CA LEU A 58 21.47 -32.20 22.53
C LEU A 58 22.30 -33.27 23.25
N LYS A 59 21.87 -33.76 24.42
CA LYS A 59 22.48 -34.92 25.10
C LYS A 59 22.50 -36.15 24.20
N ALA A 60 21.42 -36.42 23.47
CA ALA A 60 21.36 -37.55 22.55
C ALA A 60 22.34 -37.43 21.37
N LEU A 61 22.81 -36.22 21.04
CA LEU A 61 23.81 -35.90 20.02
C LEU A 61 25.24 -35.81 20.59
N ASP A 62 25.46 -36.31 21.80
CA ASP A 62 26.73 -36.28 22.54
C ASP A 62 27.27 -34.86 22.81
N CYS A 63 26.41 -33.83 22.78
CA CYS A 63 26.76 -32.48 23.19
C CYS A 63 26.77 -32.36 24.72
N VAL A 64 27.94 -32.09 25.30
CA VAL A 64 28.08 -31.74 26.72
C VAL A 64 27.68 -30.28 26.92
N ILE A 65 26.58 -30.05 27.63
CA ILE A 65 26.03 -28.72 27.91
C ILE A 65 25.69 -28.62 29.40
N ASP A 66 26.14 -27.54 30.03
CA ASP A 66 25.83 -27.22 31.42
C ASP A 66 24.34 -26.86 31.56
N GLU A 67 23.63 -27.55 32.45
CA GLU A 67 22.18 -27.35 32.65
C GLU A 67 21.83 -26.00 33.31
N THR A 68 22.80 -25.32 33.91
CA THR A 68 22.60 -24.02 34.59
C THR A 68 22.46 -22.84 33.63
N ILE A 69 22.90 -22.96 32.37
CA ILE A 69 22.87 -21.86 31.39
C ILE A 69 21.45 -21.45 30.99
N ASN A 70 21.28 -20.23 30.46
CA ASN A 70 19.99 -19.75 30.00
C ASN A 70 19.60 -20.35 28.63
N MET A 71 18.34 -20.19 28.20
CA MET A 71 17.83 -20.79 26.96
C MET A 71 18.53 -20.25 25.70
N GLU A 72 18.88 -18.96 25.70
CA GLU A 72 19.49 -18.28 24.54
C GLU A 72 20.92 -18.79 24.33
N GLN A 73 21.72 -18.90 25.41
CA GLN A 73 23.05 -19.54 25.41
C GLN A 73 23.00 -21.02 24.99
N MET A 74 21.95 -21.75 25.38
CA MET A 74 21.77 -23.14 25.01
C MET A 74 21.42 -23.33 23.53
N ILE A 75 20.65 -22.41 22.94
CA ILE A 75 20.48 -22.35 21.50
C ILE A 75 21.86 -22.13 20.86
N ASP A 76 22.57 -21.07 21.24
CA ASP A 76 23.82 -20.68 20.58
C ASP A 76 24.88 -21.79 20.55
N LEU A 77 25.05 -22.53 21.66
CA LEU A 77 25.98 -23.66 21.75
C LEU A 77 25.51 -24.91 20.98
N GLY A 78 24.20 -25.16 20.93
CA GLY A 78 23.63 -26.37 20.32
C GLY A 78 23.28 -26.24 18.84
N LEU A 79 23.10 -25.02 18.35
CA LEU A 79 22.45 -24.73 17.07
C LEU A 79 23.25 -25.23 15.86
N GLU A 80 24.58 -25.08 15.85
CA GLU A 80 25.43 -25.55 14.74
C GLU A 80 25.35 -27.09 14.59
N VAL A 81 25.41 -27.82 15.71
CA VAL A 81 25.32 -29.29 15.72
C VAL A 81 23.93 -29.77 15.28
N LEU A 82 22.88 -29.08 15.74
CA LEU A 82 21.51 -29.34 15.30
C LEU A 82 21.30 -29.03 13.81
N ALA A 83 21.91 -27.95 13.30
CA ALA A 83 21.84 -27.57 11.88
C ALA A 83 22.52 -28.60 10.96
N GLN A 84 23.61 -29.23 11.40
CA GLN A 84 24.27 -30.31 10.66
C GLN A 84 23.49 -31.63 10.70
N THR A 85 22.71 -31.89 11.76
CA THR A 85 22.05 -33.18 12.00
C THR A 85 20.52 -33.19 11.84
N TRP A 86 19.95 -32.09 11.35
CA TRP A 86 18.51 -31.79 11.37
C TRP A 86 17.56 -32.86 10.81
N LYS A 87 18.01 -33.68 9.85
CA LYS A 87 17.20 -34.78 9.28
C LYS A 87 17.03 -35.98 10.23
N ARG A 88 17.83 -36.06 11.31
CA ARG A 88 17.87 -37.21 12.22
C ARG A 88 17.06 -37.02 13.50
N ARG A 89 16.88 -35.79 14.00
CA ARG A 89 16.18 -35.50 15.27
C ARG A 89 15.45 -34.15 15.26
N GLY A 90 14.37 -34.05 16.03
CA GLY A 90 13.45 -32.90 16.04
C GLY A 90 13.94 -31.61 16.72
N GLY A 91 15.18 -31.54 17.22
CA GLY A 91 15.65 -30.43 18.05
C GLY A 91 15.55 -29.04 17.39
N LEU A 92 15.74 -28.92 16.06
CA LEU A 92 15.52 -27.65 15.35
C LEU A 92 14.04 -27.21 15.34
N LEU A 93 13.08 -28.15 15.39
CA LEU A 93 11.66 -27.78 15.53
C LEU A 93 11.38 -27.21 16.92
N THR A 94 12.04 -27.72 17.96
CA THR A 94 11.98 -27.17 19.34
C THR A 94 12.59 -25.76 19.41
N VAL A 95 13.73 -25.53 18.76
CA VAL A 95 14.33 -24.17 18.66
C VAL A 95 13.41 -23.23 17.89
N LEU A 96 12.82 -23.68 16.78
CA LEU A 96 11.84 -22.88 16.04
C LEU A 96 10.59 -22.58 16.87
N GLU A 97 10.04 -23.56 17.59
CA GLU A 97 8.90 -23.36 18.50
C GLU A 97 9.18 -22.29 19.56
N TYR A 98 10.39 -22.29 20.15
CA TYR A 98 10.85 -21.24 21.07
C TYR A 98 10.82 -19.85 20.43
N CYS A 99 11.46 -19.73 19.26
CA CYS A 99 11.61 -18.48 18.53
C CYS A 99 10.24 -17.91 18.11
N LEU A 100 9.33 -18.75 17.60
CA LEU A 100 8.01 -18.32 17.14
C LEU A 100 7.06 -17.98 18.30
N TYR A 101 7.22 -18.63 19.45
CA TYR A 101 6.49 -18.25 20.68
C TYR A 101 6.91 -16.88 21.19
N ARG A 102 8.22 -16.58 21.18
CA ARG A 102 8.78 -15.26 21.59
C ARG A 102 9.05 -14.33 20.40
N SER A 103 8.27 -14.37 19.31
CA SER A 103 8.55 -13.68 18.02
C SER A 103 9.24 -12.29 18.06
N ALA A 104 8.89 -11.40 18.99
CA ALA A 104 9.59 -10.12 19.17
C ALA A 104 10.81 -10.16 20.11
N ALA A 105 10.77 -10.95 21.19
CA ALA A 105 11.82 -10.99 22.22
C ALA A 105 12.93 -12.02 21.94
N GLY A 106 12.60 -13.11 21.24
CA GLY A 106 13.53 -14.15 20.78
C GLY A 106 14.01 -13.93 19.34
N TYR A 107 13.92 -12.71 18.80
CA TYR A 107 14.37 -12.42 17.44
C TYR A 107 15.86 -12.73 17.23
N LEU A 108 16.72 -12.45 18.22
CA LEU A 108 18.17 -12.74 18.13
C LEU A 108 18.40 -14.24 17.91
N SER A 109 17.76 -15.09 18.71
CA SER A 109 17.79 -16.55 18.56
C SER A 109 17.21 -17.02 17.22
N PHE A 110 16.19 -16.33 16.69
CA PHE A 110 15.65 -16.61 15.35
C PHE A 110 16.63 -16.24 14.24
N GLU A 111 17.31 -15.10 14.35
CA GLU A 111 18.34 -14.64 13.40
C GLU A 111 19.54 -15.59 13.37
N GLN A 112 20.02 -16.00 14.55
CA GLN A 112 21.04 -17.04 14.70
C GLN A 112 20.56 -18.35 14.05
N PHE A 113 19.33 -18.80 14.34
CA PHE A 113 18.71 -19.99 13.75
C PHE A 113 18.67 -19.95 12.22
N ILE A 114 18.22 -18.85 11.62
CA ILE A 114 18.18 -18.68 10.16
C ILE A 114 19.59 -18.68 9.54
N ASN A 115 20.56 -18.06 10.21
CA ASN A 115 21.95 -18.04 9.76
C ASN A 115 22.57 -19.46 9.80
N ALA A 116 22.33 -20.23 10.87
CA ALA A 116 22.84 -21.60 11.02
C ALA A 116 22.21 -22.60 10.04
N LEU A 117 20.94 -22.42 9.63
CA LEU A 117 20.33 -23.25 8.59
C LEU A 117 21.09 -23.16 7.26
N GLY A 118 21.70 -22.01 6.93
CA GLY A 118 22.49 -21.82 5.72
C GLY A 118 21.78 -22.28 4.44
N TYR A 119 22.42 -23.18 3.69
CA TYR A 119 21.88 -23.78 2.46
C TYR A 119 20.80 -24.86 2.70
N ASN A 120 20.61 -25.33 3.93
CA ASN A 120 19.59 -26.35 4.26
C ASN A 120 18.18 -25.77 4.41
N ALA A 121 18.04 -24.44 4.48
CA ALA A 121 16.78 -23.76 4.82
C ALA A 121 15.60 -24.17 3.90
N VAL A 122 15.77 -24.26 2.58
CA VAL A 122 14.74 -24.77 1.64
C VAL A 122 14.19 -26.15 2.05
N GLN A 123 15.08 -27.11 2.34
CA GLN A 123 14.68 -28.47 2.71
C GLN A 123 14.06 -28.49 4.12
N PHE A 124 14.57 -27.65 5.03
CA PHE A 124 14.02 -27.51 6.37
C PHE A 124 12.60 -26.94 6.34
N TRP A 125 12.30 -25.94 5.51
CA TRP A 125 10.94 -25.38 5.40
C TRP A 125 9.92 -26.40 4.90
N GLN A 126 10.28 -27.20 3.88
CA GLN A 126 9.45 -28.29 3.38
C GLN A 126 9.10 -29.31 4.48
N TYR A 127 10.00 -29.51 5.45
CA TYR A 127 9.80 -30.39 6.60
C TYR A 127 9.03 -29.73 7.76
N ALA A 128 9.34 -28.48 8.11
CA ALA A 128 8.81 -27.80 9.30
C ALA A 128 7.41 -27.22 9.11
N VAL A 129 7.10 -26.67 7.92
CA VAL A 129 5.83 -25.99 7.64
C VAL A 129 4.59 -26.86 7.92
N PRO A 130 4.53 -28.15 7.53
CA PRO A 130 3.38 -29.00 7.82
C PRO A 130 3.02 -29.10 9.31
N TYR A 131 4.01 -29.09 10.22
CA TYR A 131 3.76 -29.13 11.67
C TYR A 131 3.15 -27.82 12.18
N ILE A 132 3.65 -26.69 11.69
CA ILE A 132 3.16 -25.35 12.04
C ILE A 132 1.70 -25.17 11.59
N TYR A 133 1.39 -25.49 10.34
CA TYR A 133 0.02 -25.36 9.80
C TYR A 133 -0.95 -26.34 10.45
N ASN A 134 -0.54 -27.60 10.66
CA ASN A 134 -1.39 -28.56 11.36
C ASN A 134 -1.66 -28.12 12.81
N SER A 135 -0.69 -27.48 13.48
CA SER A 135 -0.88 -26.95 14.82
C SER A 135 -1.91 -25.81 14.83
N ASP A 136 -1.74 -24.81 13.95
CA ASP A 136 -2.63 -23.66 13.86
C ASP A 136 -4.07 -24.09 13.52
N LEU A 137 -4.26 -25.08 12.63
CA LEU A 137 -5.57 -25.64 12.28
C LEU A 137 -6.19 -26.50 13.39
N THR A 138 -5.41 -27.38 14.03
CA THR A 138 -5.93 -28.38 15.00
C THR A 138 -6.12 -27.78 16.39
N TYR A 139 -5.22 -26.91 16.83
CA TYR A 139 -5.19 -26.36 18.19
C TYR A 139 -5.45 -24.85 18.25
N GLY A 140 -5.55 -24.15 17.11
CA GLY A 140 -5.79 -22.71 17.06
C GLY A 140 -4.60 -21.89 17.59
N THR A 141 -3.38 -22.40 17.46
CA THR A 141 -2.12 -21.68 17.72
C THR A 141 -1.91 -20.56 16.67
N LYS A 142 -0.76 -19.87 16.73
CA LYS A 142 -0.48 -18.67 15.89
C LYS A 142 0.90 -18.73 15.25
N PHE A 143 1.44 -19.93 15.08
CA PHE A 143 2.84 -20.12 14.71
C PHE A 143 3.10 -19.78 13.24
N ARG A 144 2.10 -19.91 12.34
CA ARG A 144 2.21 -19.45 10.95
C ARG A 144 2.43 -17.94 10.87
N ASP A 145 1.59 -17.18 11.56
CA ASP A 145 1.63 -15.72 11.53
C ASP A 145 2.92 -15.20 12.21
N SER A 146 3.35 -15.83 13.31
CA SER A 146 4.67 -15.60 13.91
C SER A 146 5.83 -15.90 12.96
N LEU A 147 5.79 -17.00 12.19
CA LEU A 147 6.87 -17.37 11.26
C LEU A 147 7.04 -16.34 10.15
N LEU A 148 5.92 -15.93 9.54
CA LEU A 148 5.92 -14.93 8.47
C LEU A 148 6.41 -13.58 8.98
N PHE A 149 6.00 -13.16 10.20
CA PHE A 149 6.52 -11.96 10.83
C PHE A 149 8.02 -12.06 11.14
N SER A 150 8.50 -13.14 11.76
CA SER A 150 9.92 -13.29 12.11
C SER A 150 10.83 -13.34 10.87
N LEU A 151 10.39 -13.98 9.78
CA LEU A 151 11.07 -13.93 8.48
C LEU A 151 11.06 -12.53 7.87
N THR A 152 9.94 -11.81 7.97
CA THR A 152 9.85 -10.42 7.50
C THR A 152 10.81 -9.52 8.28
N LEU A 153 10.87 -9.64 9.61
CA LEU A 153 11.78 -8.88 10.46
C LEU A 153 13.25 -9.21 10.15
N TYR A 154 13.57 -10.48 9.88
CA TYR A 154 14.89 -10.89 9.41
C TYR A 154 15.25 -10.24 8.08
N ASP A 155 14.36 -10.30 7.08
CA ASP A 155 14.59 -9.72 5.75
C ASP A 155 14.74 -8.19 5.79
N VAL A 156 13.93 -7.51 6.60
CA VAL A 156 14.04 -6.07 6.88
C VAL A 156 15.38 -5.70 7.52
N ASN A 157 15.83 -6.45 8.53
CA ASN A 157 17.07 -6.13 9.24
C ASN A 157 18.34 -6.52 8.45
N ASN A 158 18.28 -7.57 7.62
CA ASN A 158 19.45 -8.13 6.94
C ASN A 158 19.55 -7.78 5.44
N GLY A 159 18.51 -7.19 4.83
CA GLY A 159 18.47 -6.96 3.38
C GLY A 159 18.52 -8.27 2.56
N LYS A 160 17.86 -9.31 3.07
CA LYS A 160 17.76 -10.66 2.49
C LYS A 160 16.31 -10.91 2.03
N SER A 161 16.05 -12.10 1.45
CA SER A 161 14.73 -12.48 0.93
C SER A 161 14.35 -13.91 1.35
N LYS A 162 14.55 -14.26 2.62
CA LYS A 162 14.19 -15.55 3.20
C LYS A 162 12.68 -15.81 3.19
N LEU A 163 11.85 -14.77 3.16
CA LEU A 163 10.41 -14.90 2.92
C LEU A 163 10.11 -15.40 1.49
N ARG A 164 10.84 -14.92 0.47
CA ARG A 164 10.76 -15.41 -0.92
C ARG A 164 11.28 -16.86 -1.03
N GLU A 165 12.31 -17.21 -0.25
CA GLU A 165 12.81 -18.58 -0.14
C GLU A 165 11.76 -19.53 0.44
N LEU A 166 11.07 -19.14 1.52
CA LEU A 166 9.94 -19.89 2.08
C LEU A 166 8.85 -20.13 1.02
N TYR A 167 8.40 -19.07 0.34
CA TYR A 167 7.36 -19.18 -0.70
C TYR A 167 7.76 -20.04 -1.90
N SER A 168 9.06 -20.08 -2.22
CA SER A 168 9.60 -20.93 -3.29
C SER A 168 9.74 -22.38 -2.85
N SER A 169 10.12 -22.61 -1.58
CA SER A 169 10.32 -23.95 -1.01
C SER A 169 9.02 -24.72 -0.79
N VAL A 170 7.93 -24.02 -0.45
CA VAL A 170 6.60 -24.60 -0.22
C VAL A 170 5.57 -23.91 -1.12
N PRO A 171 5.41 -24.37 -2.36
CA PRO A 171 4.44 -23.83 -3.30
C PRO A 171 3.02 -23.82 -2.71
N GLY A 172 2.33 -22.69 -2.85
CA GLY A 172 0.97 -22.51 -2.37
C GLY A 172 0.81 -21.69 -1.09
N ILE A 173 1.85 -21.52 -0.25
CA ILE A 173 1.79 -20.59 0.90
C ILE A 173 1.43 -19.18 0.42
N ARG A 174 2.16 -18.68 -0.59
CA ARG A 174 1.92 -17.37 -1.21
C ARG A 174 0.49 -17.25 -1.74
N ASN A 175 -0.03 -18.30 -2.38
CA ASN A 175 -1.38 -18.30 -2.94
C ASN A 175 -2.44 -18.29 -1.83
N SER A 176 -2.26 -19.07 -0.76
CA SER A 176 -3.13 -19.08 0.43
C SER A 176 -3.17 -17.72 1.12
N LEU A 177 -2.03 -17.02 1.22
CA LEU A 177 -1.98 -15.65 1.75
C LEU A 177 -2.71 -14.63 0.85
N LEU A 178 -2.69 -14.84 -0.47
CA LEU A 178 -3.47 -14.09 -1.46
C LEU A 178 -4.96 -14.51 -1.51
N GLY A 179 -5.42 -15.43 -0.66
CA GLY A 179 -6.76 -16.04 -0.71
C GLY A 179 -6.99 -17.00 -1.87
N VAL A 180 -6.11 -17.00 -2.87
CA VAL A 180 -6.16 -17.86 -4.07
C VAL A 180 -5.91 -19.30 -3.65
N HIS A 181 -6.95 -20.13 -3.75
CA HIS A 181 -6.93 -21.55 -3.38
C HIS A 181 -6.71 -21.85 -1.88
N ALA A 182 -6.89 -20.89 -0.97
CA ALA A 182 -6.75 -21.09 0.49
C ALA A 182 -7.37 -22.41 1.00
N LYS A 183 -8.63 -22.68 0.64
CA LYS A 183 -9.33 -23.93 0.99
C LYS A 183 -8.70 -25.20 0.41
N ARG A 184 -8.26 -25.18 -0.86
CA ARG A 184 -7.60 -26.34 -1.50
C ARG A 184 -6.21 -26.60 -0.91
N PHE A 185 -5.51 -25.54 -0.51
CA PHE A 185 -4.22 -25.62 0.16
C PHE A 185 -4.37 -26.31 1.53
N ASP A 186 -5.31 -25.84 2.36
CA ASP A 186 -5.61 -26.46 3.66
C ASP A 186 -6.01 -27.96 3.50
N GLU A 187 -6.85 -28.28 2.50
CA GLU A 187 -7.24 -29.66 2.18
C GLU A 187 -6.04 -30.53 1.74
N GLN A 188 -5.16 -30.03 0.86
CA GLN A 188 -3.96 -30.75 0.40
C GLN A 188 -3.01 -31.09 1.55
N PHE A 189 -2.79 -30.16 2.50
CA PHE A 189 -1.90 -30.40 3.64
C PHE A 189 -2.48 -31.41 4.64
N HIS A 190 -3.79 -31.38 4.88
CA HIS A 190 -4.48 -32.43 5.65
C HIS A 190 -4.38 -33.83 5.00
N HIS A 191 -4.35 -33.91 3.67
CA HIS A 191 -4.11 -35.18 2.96
C HIS A 191 -2.65 -35.64 3.02
N LEU A 192 -1.67 -34.70 2.95
CA LEU A 192 -0.25 -35.02 3.01
C LEU A 192 0.12 -35.65 4.37
N GLN A 193 -0.36 -35.08 5.48
CA GLN A 193 -0.16 -35.64 6.82
C GLN A 193 -0.81 -37.01 7.00
N ARG A 194 -2.03 -37.24 6.46
CA ARG A 194 -2.64 -38.58 6.47
C ARG A 194 -1.84 -39.63 5.72
N ARG A 195 -1.17 -39.29 4.61
CA ARG A 195 -0.28 -40.23 3.91
C ARG A 195 0.99 -40.51 4.72
N LEU A 196 1.53 -39.51 5.42
CA LEU A 196 2.70 -39.67 6.29
C LEU A 196 2.40 -40.50 7.54
N SER A 197 1.22 -40.38 8.16
CA SER A 197 0.81 -41.24 9.28
C SER A 197 0.62 -42.70 8.84
N ILE A 198 -0.07 -42.92 7.72
CA ILE A 198 -0.25 -44.27 7.13
C ILE A 198 1.11 -44.92 6.78
N SER A 199 2.11 -44.12 6.36
CA SER A 199 3.46 -44.63 6.10
C SER A 199 4.29 -45.01 7.34
N ARG A 200 3.86 -44.59 8.55
CA ARG A 200 4.55 -44.89 9.82
C ARG A 200 3.94 -46.07 10.59
N GLU A 201 2.68 -46.42 10.35
CA GLU A 201 1.99 -47.54 11.03
C GLU A 201 2.16 -48.88 10.30
N GLY A 202 2.80 -48.90 9.13
CA GLY A 202 3.03 -50.10 8.31
C GLY A 202 4.10 -51.05 8.81
N SER A 203 4.19 -51.35 10.13
CA SER A 203 5.13 -52.34 10.70
C SER A 203 4.76 -52.87 12.11
N SER A 204 3.54 -53.38 12.31
CA SER A 204 3.31 -54.45 13.31
C SER A 204 2.03 -55.26 13.04
N SER A 205 2.14 -56.56 13.26
CA SER A 205 1.26 -57.68 12.88
C SER A 205 -0.18 -57.72 13.45
N ASN A 206 -1.13 -58.04 12.55
CA ASN A 206 -2.20 -59.04 12.65
C ASN A 206 -2.55 -59.69 14.01
N MET A 207 -3.84 -59.72 14.38
CA MET A 207 -4.69 -60.94 14.25
C MET A 207 -6.15 -60.78 14.72
N LEU A 208 -7.05 -61.45 13.97
CA LEU A 208 -8.38 -62.03 14.32
C LEU A 208 -9.72 -61.31 14.05
N SER A 209 -10.50 -62.01 13.21
CA SER A 209 -11.99 -62.11 13.12
C SER A 209 -12.79 -60.90 12.58
N SER A 210 -13.72 -61.05 11.63
CA SER A 210 -14.22 -62.26 10.91
C SER A 210 -14.75 -61.89 9.51
N THR A 211 -14.83 -62.90 8.63
CA THR A 211 -15.35 -62.78 7.26
C THR A 211 -16.61 -63.62 7.07
N GLU A 212 -17.62 -63.08 6.39
CA GLU A 212 -18.63 -63.84 5.64
C GLU A 212 -19.15 -62.98 4.47
N SER A 213 -19.70 -63.56 3.41
CA SER A 213 -18.90 -64.17 2.32
C SER A 213 -19.71 -64.07 0.99
N ILE A 214 -19.01 -64.11 -0.16
CA ILE A 214 -19.65 -64.02 -1.49
C ILE A 214 -19.81 -65.41 -2.10
N SER A 215 -21.05 -65.80 -2.43
CA SER A 215 -21.45 -66.67 -3.56
C SER A 215 -22.98 -66.57 -3.71
N SER A 216 -23.68 -66.94 -4.79
CA SER A 216 -23.34 -67.79 -5.95
C SER A 216 -24.21 -67.42 -7.19
N GLN A 217 -24.03 -68.12 -8.32
CA GLN A 217 -24.62 -67.79 -9.63
C GLN A 217 -25.97 -68.46 -9.95
N SER A 218 -26.79 -67.74 -10.73
CA SER A 218 -27.67 -68.21 -11.84
C SER A 218 -28.76 -69.27 -11.62
N SER A 219 -30.01 -68.94 -12.01
CA SER A 219 -30.65 -69.51 -13.22
C SER A 219 -32.08 -69.00 -13.51
N GLY A 220 -32.43 -68.87 -14.81
CA GLY A 220 -33.71 -69.40 -15.34
C GLY A 220 -35.03 -68.57 -15.33
N LYS A 221 -35.16 -67.61 -16.26
CA LYS A 221 -36.40 -67.20 -17.00
C LYS A 221 -37.80 -67.42 -16.37
N ARG A 222 -38.60 -66.33 -16.25
CA ARG A 222 -39.84 -66.13 -17.07
C ARG A 222 -40.46 -64.73 -16.93
N SER A 223 -41.32 -64.42 -17.90
CA SER A 223 -42.09 -63.18 -18.11
C SER A 223 -43.21 -62.92 -17.09
N GLY A 224 -43.54 -61.65 -16.84
CA GLY A 224 -44.77 -61.27 -16.12
C GLY A 224 -44.98 -59.75 -16.01
N SER A 225 -45.73 -59.17 -16.95
CA SER A 225 -46.29 -57.82 -16.84
C SER A 225 -47.40 -57.74 -15.78
N ILE A 226 -47.60 -56.58 -15.13
CA ILE A 226 -48.90 -55.94 -14.86
C ILE A 226 -48.70 -54.61 -14.08
N THR A 227 -49.23 -53.52 -14.64
CA THR A 227 -49.53 -52.25 -13.94
C THR A 227 -50.96 -52.28 -13.38
N PRO A 228 -51.28 -51.60 -12.28
CA PRO A 228 -51.92 -50.26 -12.38
C PRO A 228 -51.31 -49.23 -11.40
N ASP A 229 -51.09 -47.97 -11.76
CA ASP A 229 -52.06 -46.90 -12.12
C ASP A 229 -52.81 -46.30 -10.92
N ARG A 230 -52.63 -44.98 -10.72
CA ARG A 230 -53.78 -44.05 -10.73
C ARG A 230 -53.39 -42.60 -10.99
N SER A 231 -53.78 -42.14 -12.17
CA SER A 231 -53.93 -40.71 -12.50
C SER A 231 -55.41 -40.32 -12.61
N ARG A 232 -55.72 -39.01 -12.49
CA ARG A 232 -56.97 -38.36 -12.95
C ARG A 232 -56.63 -36.90 -13.29
N SER A 233 -56.56 -36.52 -14.56
CA SER A 233 -57.67 -36.00 -15.41
C SER A 233 -58.11 -34.58 -14.98
N THR A 234 -57.83 -33.49 -15.70
CA THR A 234 -58.41 -33.07 -17.01
C THR A 234 -57.79 -31.71 -17.44
N SER A 235 -57.86 -31.19 -18.68
CA SER A 235 -58.29 -31.71 -20.00
C SER A 235 -57.52 -31.01 -21.17
N ARG A 236 -58.17 -30.13 -21.97
CA ARG A 236 -57.63 -29.36 -23.13
C ARG A 236 -58.52 -28.15 -23.43
N GLU A 237 -57.98 -27.06 -23.98
CA GLU A 237 -58.32 -26.58 -25.34
C GLU A 237 -57.39 -25.45 -25.88
N LYS A 238 -57.61 -25.02 -27.13
CA LYS A 238 -56.75 -24.23 -28.07
C LYS A 238 -57.64 -23.16 -28.77
N PRO A 239 -57.21 -22.31 -29.75
CA PRO A 239 -55.88 -21.80 -30.18
C PRO A 239 -55.88 -20.27 -30.56
N ARG A 240 -54.86 -19.80 -31.32
CA ARG A 240 -54.77 -18.56 -32.17
C ARG A 240 -54.45 -17.24 -31.42
N ARG A 241 -53.84 -16.20 -32.03
CA ARG A 241 -53.48 -15.93 -33.46
C ARG A 241 -52.29 -14.94 -33.56
N SER A 242 -51.58 -14.94 -34.69
CA SER A 242 -50.59 -13.91 -35.08
C SER A 242 -51.22 -12.83 -35.99
N ARG A 243 -50.61 -11.62 -36.06
CA ARG A 243 -50.39 -10.87 -37.33
C ARG A 243 -49.49 -9.62 -37.22
N ARG A 244 -48.73 -9.41 -38.30
CA ARG A 244 -47.93 -8.23 -38.71
C ARG A 244 -48.72 -6.90 -38.67
N SER A 245 -48.05 -5.73 -38.63
CA SER A 245 -47.69 -4.98 -39.87
C SER A 245 -47.16 -3.52 -39.71
N THR A 246 -46.20 -3.18 -40.59
CA THR A 246 -46.00 -1.90 -41.33
C THR A 246 -45.77 -0.53 -40.66
N SER A 247 -44.53 -0.03 -40.83
CA SER A 247 -44.13 1.26 -41.42
C SER A 247 -44.78 2.61 -41.00
N ARG A 248 -43.91 3.59 -40.70
CA ARG A 248 -43.71 4.81 -41.52
C ARG A 248 -42.48 5.58 -41.04
N GLY A 249 -41.79 6.26 -41.96
CA GLY A 249 -40.70 7.18 -41.62
C GLY A 249 -41.15 8.65 -41.78
N ALA A 250 -40.31 9.57 -41.32
CA ALA A 250 -40.31 10.97 -41.73
C ALA A 250 -38.85 11.46 -41.79
N SER A 251 -38.55 12.28 -42.78
CA SER A 251 -37.23 12.80 -43.13
C SER A 251 -37.28 14.32 -43.20
N GLU A 252 -36.19 15.01 -42.84
CA GLU A 252 -35.82 16.35 -43.33
C GLU A 252 -34.35 16.61 -42.90
N SER A 253 -33.39 16.57 -43.84
CA SER A 253 -32.86 17.71 -44.63
C SER A 253 -31.91 18.61 -43.81
N SER A 254 -30.59 18.39 -43.83
CA SER A 254 -29.61 18.83 -44.85
C SER A 254 -29.23 20.32 -44.82
N VAL A 255 -27.92 20.63 -44.78
CA VAL A 255 -27.19 21.52 -45.72
C VAL A 255 -25.69 21.59 -45.36
N ASN A 256 -24.85 21.80 -46.37
CA ASN A 256 -23.37 21.83 -46.33
C ASN A 256 -22.77 23.13 -45.74
N SER A 257 -21.51 23.06 -45.29
CA SER A 257 -20.41 23.84 -45.90
C SER A 257 -19.02 23.37 -45.46
N ARG A 258 -18.04 23.43 -46.38
CA ARG A 258 -16.60 23.18 -46.14
C ARG A 258 -15.88 24.47 -45.72
N GLU A 259 -14.84 24.36 -44.90
CA GLU A 259 -13.52 25.03 -45.08
C GLU A 259 -12.54 24.47 -44.04
N VAL A 260 -11.51 23.73 -44.45
CA VAL A 260 -10.14 24.18 -44.81
C VAL A 260 -9.28 24.54 -43.60
N SER A 261 -8.24 23.71 -43.47
CA SER A 261 -7.14 23.67 -42.51
C SER A 261 -6.48 25.02 -42.15
N LYS A 262 -6.18 25.15 -40.85
CA LYS A 262 -4.93 25.75 -40.36
C LYS A 262 -4.33 24.85 -39.29
N GLU A 263 -3.24 24.17 -39.63
CA GLU A 263 -2.40 23.48 -38.66
C GLU A 263 -1.65 24.52 -37.82
N VAL A 264 -1.79 24.43 -36.50
CA VAL A 264 -0.83 24.97 -35.56
C VAL A 264 -0.41 23.78 -34.71
N ILE A 265 0.88 23.42 -34.78
CA ILE A 265 1.45 22.30 -34.05
C ILE A 265 1.49 22.67 -32.56
N ALA A 266 0.43 22.33 -31.83
CA ALA A 266 0.37 22.44 -30.38
C ALA A 266 0.81 21.11 -29.76
N SER A 267 2.09 21.02 -29.39
CA SER A 267 2.64 19.90 -28.62
C SER A 267 2.09 19.92 -27.18
N GLY A 268 0.93 19.31 -26.96
CA GLY A 268 0.33 19.17 -25.63
C GLY A 268 -1.11 18.65 -25.69
N GLY A 269 -1.32 17.36 -25.44
CA GLY A 269 -2.66 16.78 -25.49
C GLY A 269 -2.76 15.25 -25.55
N LEU A 270 -2.02 14.50 -24.71
CA LEU A 270 -2.20 13.05 -24.53
C LEU A 270 -2.50 12.68 -23.07
N ALA A 271 -3.19 13.57 -22.33
CA ALA A 271 -3.49 13.40 -20.92
C ALA A 271 -5.01 13.34 -20.64
N SER A 272 -5.73 12.44 -21.32
CA SER A 272 -7.11 12.08 -20.94
C SER A 272 -7.60 10.73 -21.53
N THR A 273 -6.89 9.64 -21.24
CA THR A 273 -7.50 8.29 -21.31
C THR A 273 -7.52 7.70 -19.92
N HIS A 274 -8.72 7.59 -19.35
CA HIS A 274 -8.96 7.31 -17.94
C HIS A 274 -8.18 6.12 -17.39
N PHE A 275 -7.56 6.32 -16.22
CA PHE A 275 -7.09 5.22 -15.38
C PHE A 275 -8.31 4.39 -14.93
N GLN A 276 -8.47 3.20 -15.50
CA GLN A 276 -9.61 2.30 -15.28
C GLN A 276 -9.31 1.18 -14.26
N GLN A 277 -8.19 1.26 -13.54
CA GLN A 277 -7.86 0.26 -12.52
C GLN A 277 -8.40 0.68 -11.15
N ARG A 278 -8.94 -0.30 -10.43
CA ARG A 278 -9.37 -0.17 -9.03
C ARG A 278 -8.16 0.15 -8.15
N VAL A 279 -8.32 1.11 -7.26
CA VAL A 279 -7.26 1.60 -6.36
C VAL A 279 -7.46 1.04 -4.95
N ILE A 280 -6.39 0.47 -4.40
CA ILE A 280 -6.25 0.08 -3.00
C ILE A 280 -5.34 1.13 -2.35
N ASN A 281 -5.95 2.14 -1.75
CA ASN A 281 -5.22 3.21 -1.07
C ASN A 281 -4.84 2.77 0.35
N VAL A 282 -3.60 3.01 0.77
CA VAL A 282 -3.04 2.55 2.04
C VAL A 282 -2.35 3.71 2.76
N SER A 283 -2.92 4.15 3.88
CA SER A 283 -2.39 5.28 4.65
C SER A 283 -2.57 5.10 6.15
N ASN A 284 -1.65 5.65 6.95
CA ASN A 284 -1.83 5.64 8.41
C ASN A 284 -3.04 6.49 8.84
N ALA A 285 -3.24 7.65 8.23
CA ALA A 285 -4.40 8.51 8.50
C ALA A 285 -5.64 8.04 7.73
N PRO A 286 -6.81 7.86 8.38
CA PRO A 286 -8.06 7.51 7.71
C PRO A 286 -8.70 8.70 6.97
N PRO A 287 -9.59 8.45 6.00
CA PRO A 287 -10.33 9.50 5.28
C PRO A 287 -11.45 10.13 6.13
N VAL A 288 -11.73 9.57 7.30
CA VAL A 288 -12.81 9.99 8.20
C VAL A 288 -12.32 10.11 9.64
N SER A 289 -12.92 11.02 10.39
CA SER A 289 -12.88 11.04 11.85
C SER A 289 -14.09 10.29 12.41
N LEU A 290 -13.86 9.45 13.41
CA LEU A 290 -14.91 8.74 14.15
C LEU A 290 -14.95 9.29 15.58
N THR A 291 -16.11 9.80 15.97
CA THR A 291 -16.34 10.32 17.32
C THR A 291 -17.51 9.61 17.97
N ARG A 292 -17.32 9.14 19.21
CA ARG A 292 -18.43 8.58 20.00
C ARG A 292 -19.09 9.70 20.78
N GLU A 293 -20.38 9.89 20.57
CA GLU A 293 -21.15 10.88 21.30
C GLU A 293 -21.41 10.45 22.76
N LYS A 294 -21.82 11.41 23.60
CA LYS A 294 -22.24 11.13 24.99
C LYS A 294 -23.48 10.23 25.08
N THR A 295 -24.26 10.15 24.00
CA THR A 295 -25.41 9.26 23.80
C THR A 295 -25.02 7.80 23.58
N GLY A 296 -23.74 7.53 23.28
CA GLY A 296 -23.23 6.20 22.94
C GLY A 296 -23.14 5.92 21.45
N GLU A 297 -23.81 6.73 20.61
CA GLU A 297 -23.80 6.62 19.15
C GLU A 297 -22.45 7.02 18.53
N TRP A 298 -22.17 6.51 17.33
CA TRP A 298 -20.96 6.80 16.54
C TRP A 298 -21.29 7.79 15.43
N GLU A 299 -20.61 8.94 15.45
CA GLU A 299 -20.65 9.91 14.36
C GLU A 299 -19.41 9.73 13.47
N ILE A 300 -19.64 9.71 12.15
CA ILE A 300 -18.58 9.66 11.14
C ILE A 300 -18.54 10.99 10.36
N LYS A 301 -17.38 11.63 10.34
CA LYS A 301 -17.16 12.93 9.67
C LYS A 301 -16.03 12.80 8.65
N GLN A 302 -16.22 13.30 7.43
CA GLN A 302 -15.16 13.31 6.42
C GLN A 302 -13.96 14.11 6.93
N GLY A 303 -12.76 13.54 6.78
CA GLY A 303 -11.51 14.17 7.17
C GLY A 303 -11.15 15.30 6.21
N SER A 304 -10.65 16.41 6.77
CA SER A 304 -10.18 17.58 6.01
C SER A 304 -8.65 17.65 5.87
N GLY A 305 -7.95 16.55 6.14
CA GLY A 305 -6.49 16.49 6.07
C GLY A 305 -5.96 16.65 4.65
N GLY A 306 -4.69 17.09 4.52
CA GLY A 306 -4.05 17.29 3.21
C GLY A 306 -4.01 16.03 2.36
N LEU A 307 -3.68 14.86 2.94
CA LEU A 307 -3.72 13.57 2.23
C LEU A 307 -5.15 13.16 1.82
N VAL A 308 -6.15 13.44 2.66
CA VAL A 308 -7.55 13.09 2.36
C VAL A 308 -8.04 13.94 1.18
N SER A 309 -7.83 15.26 1.26
CA SER A 309 -8.14 16.20 0.18
C SER A 309 -7.40 15.89 -1.12
N ALA A 310 -6.22 15.26 -1.02
CA ALA A 310 -5.41 14.86 -2.15
C ALA A 310 -5.92 13.62 -2.88
N VAL A 311 -6.31 12.58 -2.12
CA VAL A 311 -6.59 11.24 -2.67
C VAL A 311 -8.10 10.98 -2.88
N ASP A 312 -8.98 11.69 -2.16
CA ASP A 312 -10.44 11.55 -2.32
C ASP A 312 -10.94 11.72 -3.78
N PRO A 313 -10.43 12.68 -4.60
CA PRO A 313 -10.83 12.81 -6.01
C PRO A 313 -10.47 11.60 -6.90
N VAL A 314 -9.55 10.74 -6.47
CA VAL A 314 -9.26 9.45 -7.12
C VAL A 314 -10.22 8.39 -6.59
N MET A 315 -10.32 8.28 -5.27
CA MET A 315 -11.10 7.23 -4.60
C MET A 315 -12.59 7.31 -4.93
N SER A 316 -13.14 8.52 -5.00
CA SER A 316 -14.56 8.78 -5.29
C SER A 316 -14.97 8.50 -6.75
N LYS A 317 -14.05 8.14 -7.65
CA LYS A 317 -14.36 7.78 -9.06
C LYS A 317 -14.93 6.37 -9.22
N ASP A 318 -14.60 5.45 -8.32
CA ASP A 318 -15.11 4.07 -8.32
C ASP A 318 -15.43 3.62 -6.89
N LYS A 319 -16.66 3.14 -6.67
CA LYS A 319 -17.12 2.65 -5.36
C LYS A 319 -16.45 1.33 -4.95
N GLU A 320 -15.87 0.60 -5.89
CA GLU A 320 -15.11 -0.62 -5.61
C GLU A 320 -13.68 -0.35 -5.11
N ASN A 321 -13.19 0.90 -5.20
CA ASN A 321 -11.94 1.33 -4.58
C ASN A 321 -11.95 1.06 -3.06
N VAL A 322 -10.78 0.75 -2.49
CA VAL A 322 -10.63 0.41 -1.07
C VAL A 322 -9.63 1.34 -0.41
N TRP A 323 -10.02 1.98 0.70
CA TRP A 323 -9.13 2.73 1.58
C TRP A 323 -8.82 1.90 2.82
N LEU A 324 -7.54 1.60 3.04
CA LEU A 324 -7.01 0.91 4.20
C LEU A 324 -6.31 1.90 5.13
N ALA A 325 -6.81 2.01 6.34
CA ALA A 325 -6.24 2.88 7.38
C ALA A 325 -6.50 2.34 8.78
N ASN A 326 -5.68 2.75 9.74
CA ASN A 326 -5.99 2.54 11.14
C ASN A 326 -6.96 3.63 11.61
N LEU A 327 -8.09 3.23 12.20
CA LEU A 327 -9.10 4.16 12.72
C LEU A 327 -8.72 4.78 14.08
N GLY A 328 -7.55 4.44 14.64
CA GLY A 328 -7.08 4.95 15.93
C GLY A 328 -7.91 4.45 17.13
N MET A 329 -8.65 3.35 16.94
CA MET A 329 -9.72 2.92 17.85
C MET A 329 -9.58 1.46 18.25
N ASN A 330 -9.80 1.23 19.54
CA ASN A 330 -9.64 -0.05 20.18
C ASN A 330 -10.97 -0.82 20.20
N LEU A 331 -11.16 -1.76 19.26
CA LEU A 331 -12.36 -2.62 19.13
C LEU A 331 -12.56 -3.59 20.32
N HIS A 332 -11.63 -3.63 21.28
CA HIS A 332 -11.56 -4.66 22.32
C HIS A 332 -11.63 -4.15 23.76
N LYS A 333 -12.07 -2.90 24.00
CA LYS A 333 -12.29 -2.36 25.36
C LYS A 333 -13.44 -3.09 26.09
N LYS A 334 -13.13 -4.21 26.73
CA LYS A 334 -13.95 -4.76 27.82
C LYS A 334 -13.97 -3.78 28.99
N PRO A 335 -15.10 -3.66 29.73
CA PRO A 335 -15.14 -2.84 30.94
C PRO A 335 -14.13 -3.36 31.97
N LYS A 336 -13.41 -2.44 32.61
CA LYS A 336 -12.37 -2.75 33.60
C LYS A 336 -12.93 -3.60 34.74
N ARG A 337 -12.57 -4.87 34.79
CA ARG A 337 -12.50 -5.65 36.05
C ARG A 337 -11.06 -5.66 36.57
N SER A 338 -10.93 -5.96 37.85
CA SER A 338 -9.76 -5.73 38.70
C SER A 338 -8.44 -6.25 38.13
N ARG A 339 -7.34 -5.57 38.50
CA ARG A 339 -5.95 -5.95 38.24
C ARG A 339 -5.74 -7.43 38.53
N ASP A 340 -5.44 -8.20 37.49
CA ASP A 340 -4.61 -9.39 37.62
C ASP A 340 -3.98 -9.81 36.29
N HIS A 341 -2.77 -10.35 36.40
CA HIS A 341 -1.96 -11.08 35.40
C HIS A 341 -1.15 -10.35 34.31
N TYR A 342 0.08 -10.86 34.19
CA TYR A 342 1.16 -10.53 33.26
C TYR A 342 0.85 -10.83 31.78
N ASN A 343 1.49 -10.06 30.91
CA ASN A 343 1.90 -10.35 29.52
C ASN A 343 1.12 -11.44 28.76
N GLN A 344 0.22 -11.01 27.88
CA GLN A 344 -0.18 -11.77 26.71
C GLN A 344 0.17 -10.99 25.44
N ASN A 345 1.42 -11.13 24.98
CA ASN A 345 1.84 -10.74 23.63
C ASN A 345 1.16 -11.67 22.61
N ILE A 346 -0.12 -11.42 22.34
CA ILE A 346 -0.94 -12.21 21.43
C ILE A 346 -1.40 -11.30 20.29
N HIS A 347 -0.69 -11.41 19.16
CA HIS A 347 -1.01 -10.79 17.88
C HIS A 347 -2.48 -11.02 17.49
N PRO A 348 -3.17 -10.06 16.84
CA PRO A 348 -4.51 -10.30 16.31
C PRO A 348 -4.44 -11.42 15.25
N THR A 349 -5.22 -12.49 15.43
CA THR A 349 -5.27 -13.62 14.49
C THR A 349 -6.29 -13.38 13.42
N THR A 350 -5.98 -13.81 12.20
CA THR A 350 -6.94 -13.86 11.10
C THR A 350 -7.11 -15.29 10.58
N ASN A 351 -8.34 -15.68 10.24
CA ASN A 351 -8.65 -17.00 9.66
C ASN A 351 -8.10 -17.09 8.22
N THR A 352 -8.31 -18.23 7.53
CA THR A 352 -7.88 -18.40 6.13
C THR A 352 -8.59 -17.47 5.12
N LEU A 353 -9.52 -16.62 5.57
CA LEU A 353 -10.19 -15.56 4.82
C LEU A 353 -9.80 -14.15 5.29
N GLY A 354 -8.81 -14.00 6.17
CA GLY A 354 -8.35 -12.69 6.67
C GLY A 354 -9.21 -12.07 7.78
N LEU A 355 -10.28 -12.73 8.25
CA LEU A 355 -11.16 -12.19 9.31
C LEU A 355 -10.64 -12.52 10.72
N PRO A 356 -10.77 -11.61 11.71
CA PRO A 356 -10.37 -11.87 13.09
C PRO A 356 -10.97 -13.18 13.65
N LEU A 357 -10.15 -14.03 14.28
CA LEU A 357 -10.64 -15.24 14.98
C LEU A 357 -11.42 -14.84 16.26
N LEU A 358 -12.68 -14.49 16.08
CA LEU A 358 -13.65 -14.23 17.15
C LEU A 358 -14.32 -15.54 17.62
N LYS A 359 -14.84 -15.52 18.86
CA LYS A 359 -15.58 -16.67 19.40
C LYS A 359 -16.83 -16.95 18.57
N GLN A 360 -17.19 -18.22 18.43
CA GLN A 360 -18.28 -18.72 17.59
C GLN A 360 -19.63 -18.00 17.82
N ALA A 361 -19.98 -17.66 19.07
CA ALA A 361 -21.19 -16.89 19.40
C ALA A 361 -21.25 -15.46 18.82
N ASN A 362 -20.13 -14.91 18.33
CA ASN A 362 -20.06 -13.62 17.64
C ASN A 362 -19.87 -13.76 16.12
N ALA A 363 -19.72 -14.98 15.60
CA ALA A 363 -19.46 -15.23 14.18
C ALA A 363 -20.75 -15.22 13.35
N ASP A 364 -21.87 -15.70 13.91
CA ASP A 364 -23.17 -15.79 13.23
C ASP A 364 -23.73 -14.42 12.82
N VAL A 365 -23.33 -13.34 13.51
CA VAL A 365 -23.69 -11.96 13.17
C VAL A 365 -22.87 -11.43 11.98
N LEU A 366 -21.63 -11.88 11.80
CA LEU A 366 -20.72 -11.35 10.77
C LEU A 366 -20.91 -12.02 9.39
N PHE A 367 -21.25 -13.31 9.38
CA PHE A 367 -21.39 -14.07 8.11
C PHE A 367 -22.72 -13.82 7.38
N HIS A 368 -23.72 -13.24 8.04
CA HIS A 368 -25.02 -12.96 7.42
C HIS A 368 -25.01 -11.81 6.41
N VAL A 369 -23.90 -11.05 6.31
CA VAL A 369 -23.75 -9.84 5.47
C VAL A 369 -22.90 -10.10 4.20
N LEU A 370 -22.26 -11.27 4.08
CA LEU A 370 -21.44 -11.64 2.91
C LEU A 370 -22.20 -12.49 1.86
N THR A 371 -23.49 -12.73 2.07
CA THR A 371 -24.36 -13.36 1.06
C THR A 371 -25.23 -12.30 0.39
N ASP A 372 -24.90 -11.94 -0.85
CA ASP A 372 -25.81 -11.22 -1.75
C ASP A 372 -27.01 -12.12 -2.10
N GLY A 373 -28.01 -12.13 -1.22
CA GLY A 373 -29.27 -12.84 -1.37
C GLY A 373 -30.43 -11.85 -1.47
N PRO A 374 -31.14 -11.74 -2.61
CA PRO A 374 -32.37 -10.96 -2.65
C PRO A 374 -33.47 -11.69 -1.87
N ASN A 375 -34.24 -10.92 -1.08
CA ASN A 375 -35.40 -11.30 -0.26
C ASN A 375 -35.12 -11.85 1.15
N SER A 376 -35.03 -10.94 2.13
CA SER A 376 -35.78 -11.06 3.38
C SER A 376 -36.61 -9.79 3.58
N LYS A 377 -37.88 -9.95 3.97
CA LYS A 377 -38.93 -8.93 3.77
C LYS A 377 -38.97 -7.87 4.86
N GLU A 378 -39.51 -6.71 4.48
CA GLU A 378 -40.03 -5.68 5.36
C GLU A 378 -41.06 -6.26 6.35
N GLN A 379 -40.66 -6.47 7.62
CA GLN A 379 -41.56 -6.60 8.77
C GLN A 379 -40.74 -6.65 10.07
N ASP A 380 -40.22 -5.50 10.50
CA ASP A 380 -39.99 -5.13 11.92
C ASP A 380 -39.46 -3.68 12.01
N ILE A 381 -40.31 -2.72 11.61
CA ILE A 381 -40.06 -1.28 11.82
C ILE A 381 -41.00 -0.78 12.91
N GLN A 382 -40.83 -1.26 14.16
CA GLN A 382 -41.26 -0.58 15.41
C GLN A 382 -41.00 -1.42 16.67
N GLN A 383 -39.77 -1.37 17.20
CA GLN A 383 -39.42 -1.20 18.63
C GLN A 383 -37.94 -1.56 18.85
N GLY A 384 -37.18 -0.66 19.47
CA GLY A 384 -35.73 -0.81 19.69
C GLY A 384 -34.90 0.19 18.88
N ARG A 385 -34.63 1.37 19.46
CA ARG A 385 -33.45 2.16 19.06
C ARG A 385 -32.25 1.54 19.76
N GLU A 386 -31.73 0.46 19.19
CA GLU A 386 -30.51 -0.20 19.70
C GLU A 386 -29.26 0.55 19.22
N GLU A 387 -28.18 0.49 20.01
CA GLU A 387 -26.91 1.14 19.70
C GLU A 387 -26.36 0.59 18.37
N MET A 388 -26.28 1.40 17.30
CA MET A 388 -25.61 0.98 16.06
C MET A 388 -24.17 0.57 16.36
N SER A 389 -23.79 -0.63 15.95
CA SER A 389 -22.42 -1.08 16.10
C SER A 389 -21.52 -0.27 15.16
N LEU A 390 -20.24 -0.17 15.48
CA LEU A 390 -19.27 0.50 14.60
C LEU A 390 -19.20 -0.18 13.21
N LEU A 391 -19.52 -1.47 13.13
CA LEU A 391 -19.60 -2.20 11.85
C LEU A 391 -20.78 -1.70 11.01
N ASP A 392 -21.93 -1.42 11.62
CA ASP A 392 -23.10 -0.87 10.92
C ASP A 392 -22.81 0.54 10.38
N VAL A 393 -22.10 1.37 11.15
CA VAL A 393 -21.70 2.71 10.72
C VAL A 393 -20.70 2.66 9.56
N LEU A 394 -19.70 1.78 9.61
CA LEU A 394 -18.76 1.58 8.50
C LEU A 394 -19.46 0.98 7.27
N HIS A 395 -20.36 0.03 7.45
CA HIS A 395 -21.15 -0.57 6.36
C HIS A 395 -22.08 0.47 5.70
N ASN A 396 -22.73 1.33 6.47
CA ASN A 396 -23.55 2.43 5.95
C ASN A 396 -22.70 3.48 5.20
N TYR A 397 -21.49 3.81 5.70
CA TYR A 397 -20.55 4.66 4.96
C TYR A 397 -20.13 4.03 3.62
N ASN A 398 -19.81 2.73 3.62
CA ASN A 398 -19.37 1.99 2.43
C ASN A 398 -20.49 1.78 1.39
N ARG A 399 -21.77 1.89 1.76
CA ARG A 399 -22.90 1.91 0.81
C ARG A 399 -22.98 3.22 0.02
N GLY A 400 -22.61 4.34 0.66
CA GLY A 400 -22.61 5.67 0.03
C GLY A 400 -21.38 5.92 -0.84
N ASN A 401 -20.20 5.50 -0.37
CA ASN A 401 -18.88 5.92 -0.83
C ASN A 401 -18.06 4.75 -1.40
N TYR A 402 -16.74 4.94 -1.54
CA TYR A 402 -15.76 3.86 -1.67
C TYR A 402 -15.63 3.06 -0.36
N LYS A 403 -15.03 1.87 -0.42
CA LYS A 403 -14.92 0.95 0.72
C LYS A 403 -13.83 1.39 1.69
N LEU A 404 -14.19 1.80 2.90
CA LEU A 404 -13.26 2.01 4.01
C LEU A 404 -13.13 0.72 4.83
N ASN A 405 -11.93 0.14 4.83
CA ASN A 405 -11.62 -1.10 5.54
C ASN A 405 -10.55 -0.81 6.62
N PRO A 406 -10.82 -1.10 7.91
CA PRO A 406 -9.89 -0.79 8.98
C PRO A 406 -8.74 -1.80 9.08
N VAL A 407 -7.51 -1.28 9.22
CA VAL A 407 -6.34 -2.09 9.60
C VAL A 407 -6.26 -2.18 11.12
N ILE A 408 -6.35 -3.39 11.66
CA ILE A 408 -6.43 -3.64 13.11
C ILE A 408 -5.04 -3.99 13.66
N VAL A 409 -4.54 -3.16 14.57
CA VAL A 409 -3.25 -3.35 15.27
C VAL A 409 -3.45 -3.25 16.79
N GLN A 410 -2.48 -3.74 17.57
CA GLN A 410 -2.51 -3.60 19.04
C GLN A 410 -2.27 -2.14 19.46
N GLU A 411 -2.93 -1.70 20.55
CA GLU A 411 -2.83 -0.32 21.05
C GLU A 411 -1.40 0.04 21.48
N ASP A 412 -0.71 -0.86 22.19
CA ASP A 412 0.68 -0.64 22.62
C ASP A 412 1.63 -0.51 21.41
N ASP A 413 1.49 -1.41 20.42
CA ASP A 413 2.23 -1.33 19.17
C ASP A 413 1.95 -0.02 18.42
N TYR A 414 0.68 0.41 18.33
CA TYR A 414 0.32 1.64 17.62
C TYR A 414 0.81 2.90 18.34
N ASN A 415 0.74 2.94 19.68
CA ASN A 415 1.25 4.05 20.48
C ASN A 415 2.76 4.21 20.30
N VAL A 416 3.50 3.10 20.33
CA VAL A 416 4.95 3.07 20.13
C VAL A 416 5.33 3.34 18.66
N TYR A 417 4.54 2.84 17.71
CA TYR A 417 4.71 3.09 16.28
C TYR A 417 4.50 4.57 15.91
N TYR A 418 3.33 5.12 16.26
CA TYR A 418 2.92 6.46 15.86
C TYR A 418 3.46 7.53 16.81
N GLY A 419 3.21 7.39 18.11
CA GLY A 419 3.69 8.34 19.14
C GLY A 419 5.19 8.23 19.40
N GLY A 420 5.74 7.02 19.31
CA GLY A 420 7.18 6.76 19.40
C GLY A 420 7.90 6.96 18.06
N ILE A 421 8.28 5.88 17.38
CA ILE A 421 9.34 5.90 16.37
C ILE A 421 9.00 6.72 15.12
N SER A 422 7.74 6.74 14.68
CA SER A 422 7.34 7.55 13.52
C SER A 422 7.50 9.05 13.80
N ASN A 423 7.03 9.57 14.94
CA ASN A 423 7.00 11.01 15.21
C ASN A 423 8.14 11.53 16.12
N GLY A 424 8.81 10.64 16.84
CA GLY A 424 9.95 10.95 17.73
C GLY A 424 11.33 10.60 17.15
N LEU A 425 11.41 9.80 16.08
CA LEU A 425 12.66 9.49 15.37
C LEU A 425 12.57 9.82 13.88
N LEU A 426 11.67 9.15 13.14
CA LEU A 426 11.62 9.28 11.67
C LEU A 426 11.21 10.69 11.22
N TRP A 427 10.21 11.30 11.85
CA TRP A 427 9.78 12.67 11.52
C TRP A 427 10.94 13.68 11.68
N PRO A 428 11.58 13.86 12.85
CA PRO A 428 12.72 14.78 12.98
C PRO A 428 13.89 14.42 12.04
N ALA A 429 14.26 13.14 11.92
CA ALA A 429 15.37 12.71 11.06
C ALA A 429 15.12 13.03 9.57
N LEU A 430 13.94 12.72 9.02
CA LEU A 430 13.58 13.04 7.64
C LEU A 430 13.48 14.56 7.39
N HIS A 431 13.25 15.34 8.44
CA HIS A 431 13.24 16.80 8.38
C HIS A 431 14.64 17.44 8.55
N ASN A 432 15.72 16.64 8.68
CA ASN A 432 17.08 17.10 9.00
C ASN A 432 17.15 17.86 10.34
N LEU A 433 16.38 17.42 11.34
CA LEU A 433 16.24 18.06 12.64
C LEU A 433 16.63 17.07 13.76
N GLU A 434 17.89 16.66 13.77
CA GLU A 434 18.42 15.65 14.72
C GLU A 434 18.30 16.09 16.18
N GLU A 435 18.31 17.40 16.45
CA GLU A 435 18.16 17.98 17.78
C GLU A 435 16.76 17.80 18.39
N TYR A 436 15.78 17.40 17.56
CA TYR A 436 14.40 17.07 17.97
C TYR A 436 14.14 15.55 18.03
N VAL A 437 15.14 14.70 17.79
CA VAL A 437 15.05 13.26 18.04
C VAL A 437 14.91 13.01 19.54
N VAL A 438 14.00 12.10 19.89
CA VAL A 438 13.70 11.71 21.27
C VAL A 438 14.89 10.92 21.85
N LYS A 439 15.44 11.37 22.98
CA LYS A 439 16.71 10.88 23.54
C LYS A 439 16.65 9.44 24.05
N GLU A 440 15.45 8.97 24.35
CA GLU A 440 15.17 7.58 24.74
C GLU A 440 15.59 6.57 23.65
N TYR A 441 15.85 7.00 22.40
CA TYR A 441 16.43 6.16 21.35
C TYR A 441 17.94 5.91 21.48
N ASP A 442 18.65 6.65 22.34
CA ASP A 442 20.03 6.33 22.73
C ASP A 442 20.09 4.97 23.46
N GLU A 443 18.99 4.57 24.12
CA GLU A 443 18.85 3.23 24.68
C GLU A 443 18.55 2.20 23.59
N ALA A 444 19.58 1.46 23.19
CA ALA A 444 19.48 0.41 22.16
C ALA A 444 18.38 -0.64 22.40
N LYS A 445 17.92 -0.82 23.65
CA LYS A 445 16.77 -1.68 23.98
C LYS A 445 15.46 -1.04 23.52
N VAL A 446 15.20 0.20 23.90
CA VAL A 446 14.00 0.97 23.51
C VAL A 446 13.92 1.08 21.99
N MET A 447 15.04 1.42 21.34
CA MET A 447 15.10 1.50 19.88
C MET A 447 14.73 0.17 19.19
N ARG A 448 15.23 -0.98 19.68
CA ARG A 448 14.84 -2.29 19.13
C ARG A 448 13.36 -2.60 19.35
N GLU A 449 12.84 -2.40 20.55
CA GLU A 449 11.43 -2.69 20.87
C GLU A 449 10.49 -1.83 20.02
N HIS A 450 10.81 -0.55 19.85
CA HIS A 450 10.05 0.39 19.02
C HIS A 450 10.17 0.09 17.52
N TRP A 451 11.37 -0.28 17.05
CA TRP A 451 11.58 -0.74 15.67
C TRP A 451 10.75 -1.98 15.36
N TYR A 452 10.73 -2.98 16.25
CA TYR A 452 9.93 -4.19 16.04
C TYR A 452 8.43 -3.88 15.99
N ALA A 453 7.93 -2.89 16.75
CA ALA A 453 6.55 -2.42 16.63
C ALA A 453 6.29 -1.77 15.25
N TYR A 454 7.23 -0.97 14.74
CA TYR A 454 7.12 -0.36 13.40
C TYR A 454 7.10 -1.41 12.28
N VAL A 455 7.93 -2.46 12.37
CA VAL A 455 7.89 -3.58 11.43
C VAL A 455 6.57 -4.36 11.56
N ARG A 456 6.06 -4.62 12.78
CA ARG A 456 4.76 -5.31 13.00
C ARG A 456 3.60 -4.55 12.36
N VAL A 457 3.51 -3.24 12.58
CA VAL A 457 2.44 -2.42 12.01
C VAL A 457 2.55 -2.39 10.48
N ASN A 458 3.73 -2.14 9.91
CA ASN A 458 3.94 -2.17 8.46
C ASN A 458 3.60 -3.52 7.82
N TYR A 459 3.92 -4.63 8.49
CA TYR A 459 3.56 -5.99 8.07
C TYR A 459 2.04 -6.19 8.06
N GLN A 460 1.32 -5.75 9.09
CA GLN A 460 -0.14 -5.84 9.12
C GLN A 460 -0.79 -5.04 7.98
N PHE A 461 -0.32 -3.79 7.74
CA PHE A 461 -0.75 -2.99 6.60
C PHE A 461 -0.48 -3.68 5.25
N ALA A 462 0.69 -4.32 5.08
CA ALA A 462 1.04 -5.01 3.84
C ALA A 462 0.15 -6.23 3.60
N ILE A 463 -0.07 -7.05 4.63
CA ILE A 463 -0.94 -8.23 4.53
C ILE A 463 -2.39 -7.84 4.24
N ASP A 464 -2.91 -6.79 4.88
CA ASP A 464 -4.30 -6.36 4.62
C ASP A 464 -4.44 -5.65 3.27
N ALA A 465 -3.44 -4.91 2.78
CA ALA A 465 -3.40 -4.39 1.42
C ALA A 465 -3.52 -5.50 0.38
N VAL A 466 -2.72 -6.55 0.55
CA VAL A 466 -2.68 -7.72 -0.34
C VAL A 466 -4.02 -8.47 -0.34
N ARG A 467 -4.63 -8.68 0.82
CA ARG A 467 -5.93 -9.36 0.96
C ARG A 467 -7.11 -8.61 0.34
N ASN A 468 -7.04 -7.27 0.34
CA ASN A 468 -8.09 -6.44 -0.26
C ASN A 468 -7.86 -6.20 -1.75
N SER A 469 -6.65 -6.45 -2.25
CA SER A 469 -6.27 -6.33 -3.66
C SER A 469 -6.62 -7.55 -4.50
N ARG A 470 -6.88 -7.31 -5.78
CA ARG A 470 -6.86 -8.28 -6.87
C ARG A 470 -5.58 -8.05 -7.70
N PRO A 471 -5.05 -9.03 -8.45
CA PRO A 471 -3.77 -8.87 -9.15
C PRO A 471 -3.71 -7.79 -10.25
N GLN A 472 -4.87 -7.22 -10.65
CA GLN A 472 -5.00 -6.08 -11.55
C GLN A 472 -5.10 -4.71 -10.87
N ASP A 473 -5.29 -4.67 -9.55
CA ASP A 473 -5.51 -3.44 -8.80
C ASP A 473 -4.20 -2.66 -8.61
N PHE A 474 -4.33 -1.34 -8.45
CA PHE A 474 -3.20 -0.47 -8.13
C PHE A 474 -3.15 -0.20 -6.62
N ILE A 475 -2.06 -0.59 -5.96
CA ILE A 475 -1.91 -0.41 -4.51
C ILE A 475 -1.06 0.84 -4.25
N TRP A 476 -1.68 1.88 -3.69
CA TRP A 476 -1.06 3.18 -3.46
C TRP A 476 -0.73 3.34 -1.99
N ILE A 477 0.56 3.36 -1.65
CA ILE A 477 1.04 3.43 -0.26
C ILE A 477 1.53 4.84 0.04
N HIS A 478 1.08 5.42 1.15
CA HIS A 478 1.41 6.79 1.52
C HIS A 478 2.22 6.94 2.80
N ASP A 479 3.21 7.83 2.69
CA ASP A 479 3.89 8.54 3.79
C ASP A 479 4.90 7.71 4.63
N TYR A 480 5.77 8.40 5.37
CA TYR A 480 6.90 7.82 6.13
C TYR A 480 6.48 6.77 7.18
N HIS A 481 5.20 6.77 7.55
CA HIS A 481 4.57 5.78 8.41
C HIS A 481 4.64 4.34 7.82
N LEU A 482 4.59 4.20 6.49
CA LEU A 482 4.37 2.92 5.79
C LEU A 482 5.51 2.54 4.83
N MET A 483 6.73 3.03 5.06
CA MET A 483 7.87 2.80 4.17
C MET A 483 8.21 1.31 3.98
N LEU A 484 8.06 0.49 5.04
CA LEU A 484 8.33 -0.95 4.95
C LEU A 484 7.18 -1.72 4.31
N THR A 485 5.95 -1.20 4.30
CA THR A 485 4.81 -1.85 3.62
C THR A 485 5.14 -2.14 2.15
N GLY A 486 5.74 -1.17 1.44
CA GLY A 486 6.20 -1.37 0.06
C GLY A 486 7.29 -2.44 -0.07
N MET A 487 8.29 -2.45 0.82
CA MET A 487 9.34 -3.48 0.86
C MET A 487 8.76 -4.88 1.10
N ILE A 488 7.84 -5.03 2.04
CA ILE A 488 7.22 -6.32 2.39
C ILE A 488 6.42 -6.86 1.19
N MET A 489 5.77 -5.96 0.45
CA MET A 489 5.05 -6.27 -0.79
C MET A 489 5.95 -6.60 -1.99
N GLN A 490 7.26 -6.32 -1.96
CA GLN A 490 8.19 -6.75 -3.04
C GLN A 490 8.29 -8.28 -3.17
N SER A 491 7.86 -9.02 -2.15
CA SER A 491 7.70 -10.48 -2.23
C SER A 491 6.55 -10.92 -3.16
N LEU A 492 5.70 -9.98 -3.60
CA LEU A 492 4.49 -10.21 -4.38
C LEU A 492 4.52 -9.52 -5.76
N ASP A 493 5.07 -8.31 -5.86
CA ASP A 493 5.38 -7.63 -7.13
C ASP A 493 6.86 -7.24 -7.16
N GLU A 494 7.55 -7.54 -8.25
CA GLU A 494 9.00 -7.34 -8.34
C GLU A 494 9.39 -5.91 -8.74
N ASN A 495 8.40 -5.05 -8.98
CA ASN A 495 8.56 -3.69 -9.46
C ASN A 495 7.97 -2.74 -8.44
N LEU A 496 8.75 -1.74 -8.01
CA LEU A 496 8.28 -0.70 -7.10
C LEU A 496 8.44 0.68 -7.74
N GLU A 497 7.43 1.50 -7.53
CA GLU A 497 7.29 2.86 -8.02
C GLU A 497 7.21 3.79 -6.80
N VAL A 498 8.14 4.75 -6.71
CA VAL A 498 8.24 5.68 -5.57
C VAL A 498 8.17 7.12 -6.07
N GLY A 499 7.14 7.84 -5.67
CA GLY A 499 6.97 9.26 -5.99
C GLY A 499 7.38 10.16 -4.84
N PHE A 500 8.19 11.17 -5.14
CA PHE A 500 8.60 12.22 -4.22
C PHE A 500 7.80 13.50 -4.44
N GLN A 501 7.67 14.32 -3.41
CA GLN A 501 7.02 15.63 -3.53
C GLN A 501 7.94 16.68 -4.17
N THR A 502 9.26 16.51 -4.04
CA THR A 502 10.26 17.43 -4.58
C THR A 502 11.46 16.68 -5.17
N HIS A 503 12.14 17.33 -6.12
CA HIS A 503 13.45 16.87 -6.62
C HIS A 503 14.48 16.75 -5.51
N ARG A 504 14.54 17.74 -4.59
CA ARG A 504 15.43 17.73 -3.43
C ARG A 504 15.37 16.41 -2.64
N ASP A 505 14.17 15.88 -2.43
CA ASP A 505 13.99 14.67 -1.62
C ASP A 505 14.29 13.38 -2.43
N ARG A 506 13.96 13.35 -3.74
CA ARG A 506 14.36 12.27 -4.68
C ARG A 506 15.88 12.20 -4.84
N ASP A 507 16.49 13.34 -5.11
CA ASP A 507 17.92 13.47 -5.39
C ASP A 507 18.75 13.13 -4.14
N LYS A 508 18.22 13.42 -2.93
CA LYS A 508 18.83 12.95 -1.68
C LYS A 508 18.73 11.43 -1.49
N LEU A 509 17.64 10.77 -1.90
CA LEU A 509 17.61 9.31 -1.91
C LEU A 509 18.67 8.75 -2.87
N ILE A 510 18.81 9.34 -4.06
CA ILE A 510 19.81 8.92 -5.06
C ILE A 510 21.24 9.06 -4.51
N GLU A 511 21.55 10.17 -3.84
CA GLU A 511 22.84 10.36 -3.14
C GLU A 511 23.07 9.25 -2.09
N LEU A 512 22.06 8.95 -1.26
CA LEU A 512 22.13 7.88 -0.26
C LEU A 512 22.28 6.49 -0.91
N CYS A 513 21.67 6.23 -2.07
CA CYS A 513 21.88 5.00 -2.83
C CYS A 513 23.33 4.87 -3.29
N HIS A 514 23.96 5.92 -3.84
CA HIS A 514 25.39 5.89 -4.20
C HIS A 514 26.29 5.58 -2.98
N ILE A 515 25.98 6.18 -1.82
CA ILE A 515 26.79 6.03 -0.59
C ILE A 515 26.60 4.64 0.05
N LYS A 516 25.37 4.11 0.09
CA LYS A 516 25.03 2.89 0.84
C LYS A 516 24.95 1.63 -0.02
N LEU A 517 24.73 1.78 -1.32
CA LEU A 517 24.56 0.70 -2.29
C LEU A 517 25.53 0.94 -3.48
N PRO A 518 26.85 0.85 -3.28
CA PRO A 518 27.85 1.23 -4.31
C PRO A 518 27.83 0.33 -5.56
N SER A 519 27.09 -0.79 -5.54
CA SER A 519 26.83 -1.66 -6.69
C SER A 519 25.42 -1.48 -7.27
N ALA A 520 24.75 -0.36 -7.00
CA ALA A 520 23.49 0.00 -7.64
C ALA A 520 23.76 0.81 -8.92
N GLU A 521 23.11 0.41 -10.01
CA GLU A 521 23.13 1.17 -11.26
C GLU A 521 22.02 2.21 -11.22
N ILE A 522 22.33 3.45 -11.59
CA ILE A 522 21.39 4.58 -11.50
C ILE A 522 21.35 5.30 -12.85
N ASN A 523 20.19 5.27 -13.49
CA ASN A 523 19.95 5.87 -14.81
C ASN A 523 18.93 7.01 -14.69
N TYR A 524 19.17 8.14 -15.33
CA TYR A 524 18.23 9.27 -15.36
C TYR A 524 17.59 9.41 -16.74
N GLU A 525 16.26 9.42 -16.76
CA GLU A 525 15.44 9.61 -17.94
C GLU A 525 14.91 11.05 -17.99
N SER A 526 15.52 11.86 -18.86
CA SER A 526 15.19 13.28 -18.98
C SER A 526 13.81 13.55 -19.61
N SER A 527 13.29 12.63 -20.43
CA SER A 527 12.00 12.82 -21.12
C SER A 527 10.80 12.78 -20.17
N THR A 528 10.91 12.04 -19.06
CA THR A 528 9.87 11.93 -18.02
C THR A 528 10.31 12.44 -16.65
N ASP A 529 11.56 12.91 -16.49
CA ASP A 529 12.16 13.33 -15.21
C ASP A 529 12.07 12.23 -14.13
N VAL A 530 12.47 11.00 -14.51
CA VAL A 530 12.45 9.81 -13.66
C VAL A 530 13.87 9.26 -13.51
N CYS A 531 14.20 8.78 -12.31
CA CYS A 531 15.43 8.03 -12.08
C CYS A 531 15.11 6.55 -11.88
N PHE A 532 15.84 5.65 -12.54
CA PHE A 532 15.76 4.20 -12.33
C PHE A 532 16.95 3.75 -11.49
N VAL A 533 16.68 3.05 -10.39
CA VAL A 533 17.71 2.49 -9.50
C VAL A 533 17.64 0.97 -9.55
N THR A 534 18.67 0.33 -10.09
CA THR A 534 18.78 -1.12 -10.22
C THR A 534 19.78 -1.67 -9.22
N TYR A 535 19.35 -2.57 -8.33
CA TYR A 535 20.20 -3.19 -7.31
C TYR A 535 19.81 -4.65 -7.08
N LYS A 536 20.80 -5.56 -7.14
CA LYS A 536 20.61 -7.02 -6.99
C LYS A 536 19.50 -7.62 -7.88
N GLY A 537 19.33 -7.08 -9.09
CA GLY A 537 18.32 -7.50 -10.06
C GLY A 537 16.93 -6.90 -9.89
N TRP A 538 16.70 -6.06 -8.88
CA TRP A 538 15.45 -5.30 -8.69
C TRP A 538 15.62 -3.89 -9.25
N THR A 539 14.62 -3.38 -9.96
CA THR A 539 14.62 -2.01 -10.49
C THR A 539 13.48 -1.21 -9.87
N CYS A 540 13.81 -0.05 -9.28
CA CYS A 540 12.86 0.88 -8.70
C CYS A 540 12.78 2.15 -9.57
N SER A 541 11.56 2.65 -9.82
CA SER A 541 11.34 3.90 -10.55
C SER A 541 11.07 5.03 -9.56
N LEU A 542 11.84 6.13 -9.65
CA LEU A 542 11.78 7.29 -8.76
C LEU A 542 11.34 8.55 -9.51
N GLY A 543 10.09 8.99 -9.32
CA GLY A 543 9.53 10.18 -9.97
C GLY A 543 9.27 11.33 -9.00
N VAL A 544 8.98 12.54 -9.53
CA VAL A 544 8.61 13.71 -8.72
C VAL A 544 7.20 14.18 -9.09
N PHE A 545 6.31 14.21 -8.10
CA PHE A 545 4.89 14.51 -8.26
C PHE A 545 4.46 15.52 -7.18
N PRO A 546 4.63 16.83 -7.41
CA PRO A 546 4.33 17.86 -6.42
C PRO A 546 2.83 17.93 -6.10
N VAL A 547 2.44 17.49 -4.90
CA VAL A 547 1.04 17.54 -4.45
C VAL A 547 0.52 18.98 -4.40
N SER A 548 -0.74 19.15 -4.76
CA SER A 548 -1.39 20.45 -4.84
C SER A 548 -2.73 20.46 -4.09
N ILE A 549 -3.57 21.45 -4.35
CA ILE A 549 -4.89 21.60 -3.75
C ILE A 549 -5.99 21.41 -4.79
N LYS A 550 -7.20 21.07 -4.30
CA LYS A 550 -8.40 21.06 -5.12
C LYS A 550 -8.91 22.49 -5.27
N ASN A 551 -8.60 23.13 -6.39
CA ASN A 551 -8.78 24.58 -6.54
C ASN A 551 -10.23 25.03 -6.29
N GLU A 552 -11.22 24.30 -6.80
CA GLU A 552 -12.64 24.64 -6.67
C GLU A 552 -13.14 24.61 -5.22
N ASP A 553 -12.55 23.78 -4.33
CA ASP A 553 -12.92 23.74 -2.91
C ASP A 553 -12.68 25.08 -2.19
N PHE A 554 -11.77 25.90 -2.71
CA PHE A 554 -11.45 27.24 -2.21
C PHE A 554 -12.15 28.33 -3.04
N LEU A 555 -12.08 28.24 -4.38
CA LEU A 555 -12.64 29.26 -5.28
C LEU A 555 -14.16 29.43 -5.11
N GLN A 556 -14.89 28.37 -4.77
CA GLN A 556 -16.32 28.46 -4.45
C GLN A 556 -16.63 29.47 -3.33
N PHE A 557 -15.74 29.62 -2.34
CA PHE A 557 -15.91 30.57 -1.24
C PHE A 557 -15.39 31.98 -1.60
N VAL A 558 -14.34 32.06 -2.43
CA VAL A 558 -13.81 33.34 -2.93
C VAL A 558 -14.83 34.08 -3.81
N ARG A 559 -15.71 33.36 -4.50
CA ARG A 559 -16.81 33.92 -5.31
C ARG A 559 -17.99 34.44 -4.46
N LEU A 560 -18.04 34.22 -3.16
CA LEU A 560 -19.13 34.67 -2.29
C LEU A 560 -18.87 36.08 -1.72
N ASN A 561 -19.84 36.98 -1.90
CA ASN A 561 -19.78 38.34 -1.35
C ASN A 561 -19.68 38.37 0.19
N GLU A 562 -20.29 37.38 0.88
CA GLU A 562 -20.18 37.20 2.34
C GLU A 562 -18.71 37.07 2.78
N THR A 563 -17.89 36.31 2.04
CA THR A 563 -16.47 36.09 2.34
C THR A 563 -15.65 37.38 2.20
N TRP A 564 -15.99 38.24 1.24
CA TRP A 564 -15.33 39.55 1.05
C TRP A 564 -15.72 40.59 2.10
N GLN A 565 -16.99 40.61 2.51
CA GLN A 565 -17.44 41.38 3.67
C GLN A 565 -16.68 40.93 4.91
N ARG A 566 -16.59 39.61 5.12
CA ARG A 566 -15.88 39.03 6.25
C ARG A 566 -14.38 39.31 6.23
N ALA A 567 -13.72 39.23 5.07
CA ALA A 567 -12.32 39.61 4.92
C ALA A 567 -12.07 41.09 5.30
N SER A 568 -12.99 41.97 4.90
CA SER A 568 -12.95 43.40 5.25
C SER A 568 -13.13 43.65 6.75
N GLU A 569 -14.01 42.89 7.42
CA GLU A 569 -14.16 42.90 8.89
C GLU A 569 -12.90 42.40 9.59
N ILE A 570 -12.35 41.27 9.15
CA ILE A 570 -11.13 40.66 9.71
C ILE A 570 -9.97 41.65 9.61
N ARG A 571 -9.78 42.29 8.45
CA ARG A 571 -8.74 43.31 8.25
C ARG A 571 -8.91 44.49 9.21
N LYS A 572 -10.12 45.06 9.31
CA LYS A 572 -10.43 46.17 10.25
C LYS A 572 -10.23 45.78 11.72
N ARG A 573 -10.62 44.55 12.10
CA ARG A 573 -10.45 44.00 13.45
C ARG A 573 -8.98 43.85 13.84
N ILE A 574 -8.14 43.39 12.90
CA ILE A 574 -6.72 43.12 13.16
C ILE A 574 -5.89 44.39 13.08
N MET A 575 -6.06 45.19 12.02
CA MET A 575 -5.25 46.39 11.79
C MET A 575 -5.68 47.59 12.64
N GLY A 576 -6.92 47.59 13.15
CA GLY A 576 -7.57 48.73 13.80
C GLY A 576 -8.29 49.66 12.82
N THR A 577 -9.21 50.49 13.32
CA THR A 577 -9.96 51.48 12.51
C THR A 577 -9.12 52.69 12.10
N ASP A 578 -8.02 52.91 12.81
CA ASP A 578 -7.03 53.98 12.68
C ASP A 578 -5.74 53.49 11.99
N ALA A 579 -5.82 52.40 11.21
CA ALA A 579 -4.68 51.81 10.52
C ALA A 579 -4.08 52.75 9.44
N PRO A 580 -2.75 52.99 9.45
CA PRO A 580 -2.07 53.73 8.38
C PRO A 580 -2.24 53.07 7.01
N SER A 581 -2.38 53.88 5.95
CA SER A 581 -2.55 53.43 4.57
C SER A 581 -1.38 52.60 4.02
N ASP A 582 -0.19 52.79 4.56
CA ASP A 582 1.02 52.05 4.20
C ASP A 582 1.28 50.83 5.09
N GLY A 583 0.42 50.58 6.10
CA GLY A 583 0.50 49.40 6.96
C GLY A 583 0.09 48.11 6.25
N LYS A 584 0.71 47.00 6.68
CA LYS A 584 0.56 45.67 6.08
C LYS A 584 0.10 44.63 7.09
N LEU A 585 -0.87 43.83 6.66
CA LEU A 585 -1.29 42.60 7.33
C LEU A 585 -0.49 41.43 6.76
N PHE A 586 0.49 40.97 7.53
CA PHE A 586 1.16 39.70 7.32
C PHE A 586 0.29 38.57 7.88
N PHE A 587 0.04 37.51 7.11
CA PHE A 587 -0.75 36.37 7.56
C PHE A 587 0.03 35.05 7.45
N SER A 588 -0.09 34.24 8.48
CA SER A 588 0.60 32.96 8.61
C SER A 588 -0.29 31.97 9.36
N VAL A 589 -0.46 30.76 8.81
CA VAL A 589 -1.31 29.72 9.38
C VAL A 589 -0.68 28.35 9.17
N GLU A 590 -0.24 27.73 10.25
CA GLU A 590 0.51 26.46 10.20
C GLU A 590 0.14 25.57 11.38
N ARG A 591 0.49 24.27 11.32
CA ARG A 591 0.44 23.39 12.50
C ARG A 591 1.53 23.82 13.49
N PHE A 592 1.29 23.66 14.79
CA PHE A 592 2.22 24.09 15.83
C PHE A 592 3.36 23.07 16.06
N ASP A 593 4.18 22.94 15.02
CA ASP A 593 5.14 21.87 14.78
C ASP A 593 6.52 22.51 14.51
N TYR A 594 7.59 21.99 15.12
CA TYR A 594 8.94 22.59 15.05
C TYR A 594 9.50 22.66 13.62
N THR A 595 8.99 21.83 12.71
CA THR A 595 9.31 21.90 11.27
C THR A 595 8.88 23.22 10.62
N LYS A 596 7.93 23.95 11.21
CA LYS A 596 7.30 25.16 10.64
C LYS A 596 8.04 26.47 10.92
N GLY A 597 9.17 26.43 11.64
CA GLY A 597 10.01 27.61 11.83
C GLY A 597 9.31 28.79 12.52
N ILE A 598 8.27 28.52 13.32
CA ILE A 598 7.45 29.53 13.99
C ILE A 598 8.30 30.33 14.98
N LYS A 599 9.16 29.66 15.76
CA LYS A 599 10.13 30.30 16.66
C LYS A 599 11.01 31.30 15.93
N GLU A 600 11.63 30.86 14.83
CA GLU A 600 12.56 31.66 14.03
C GLU A 600 11.83 32.84 13.35
N LYS A 601 10.62 32.61 12.84
CA LYS A 601 9.71 33.66 12.32
C LYS A 601 9.37 34.71 13.38
N LEU A 602 9.09 34.30 14.63
CA LEU A 602 8.83 35.22 15.74
C LEU A 602 10.08 36.03 16.11
N LEU A 603 11.26 35.42 16.14
CA LEU A 603 12.53 36.10 16.42
C LEU A 603 12.89 37.12 15.32
N ALA A 604 12.76 36.75 14.05
CA ALA A 604 12.96 37.67 12.93
C ALA A 604 11.92 38.80 12.93
N TYR A 605 10.65 38.51 13.22
CA TYR A 605 9.60 39.54 13.31
C TYR A 605 9.76 40.47 14.52
N LYS A 606 10.48 40.05 15.57
CA LYS A 606 10.95 40.94 16.64
C LYS A 606 12.05 41.87 16.11
N ASN A 607 13.10 41.29 15.53
CA ASN A 607 14.26 42.04 15.01
C ASN A 607 13.86 43.03 13.89
N TYR A 608 12.83 42.71 13.10
CA TYR A 608 12.20 43.59 12.12
C TYR A 608 11.84 44.97 12.68
N PHE A 609 11.22 45.06 13.87
CA PHE A 609 10.90 46.36 14.48
C PHE A 609 12.08 47.02 15.20
N GLU A 610 13.09 46.24 15.60
CA GLU A 610 14.34 46.76 16.17
C GLU A 610 15.21 47.41 15.07
N LYS A 611 15.19 46.85 13.85
CA LYS A 611 15.91 47.32 12.66
C LYS A 611 15.15 48.40 11.86
N TYR A 612 13.82 48.30 11.78
CA TYR A 612 12.94 49.20 11.02
C TYR A 612 11.86 49.84 11.93
N PRO A 613 12.26 50.72 12.87
CA PRO A 613 11.33 51.31 13.84
C PRO A 613 10.24 52.19 13.21
N GLU A 614 10.39 52.65 11.96
CA GLU A 614 9.38 53.40 11.21
C GLU A 614 8.15 52.55 10.79
N ARG A 615 8.22 51.23 11.00
CA ARG A 615 7.12 50.27 10.77
C ARG A 615 6.29 50.02 12.04
N ILE A 616 6.76 50.43 13.22
CA ILE A 616 6.03 50.32 14.50
C ILE A 616 4.72 51.12 14.41
N GLY A 617 3.61 50.51 14.85
CA GLY A 617 2.26 51.09 14.75
C GLY A 617 1.58 50.89 13.38
N LYS A 618 2.30 50.38 12.36
CA LYS A 618 1.77 50.18 11.00
C LYS A 618 1.44 48.73 10.71
N ASP A 619 2.42 47.84 10.88
CA ASP A 619 2.33 46.45 10.42
C ASP A 619 1.84 45.51 11.51
N VAL A 620 1.17 44.43 11.12
CA VAL A 620 0.68 43.39 12.03
C VAL A 620 0.91 42.01 11.42
N LEU A 621 1.50 41.10 12.21
CA LEU A 621 1.55 39.68 11.90
C LEU A 621 0.40 38.97 12.61
N TYR A 622 -0.46 38.32 11.83
CA TYR A 622 -1.46 37.41 12.35
C TYR A 622 -0.96 35.97 12.13
N GLN A 623 -0.54 35.34 13.22
CA GLN A 623 -0.02 33.97 13.26
C GLN A 623 -1.03 33.04 13.91
N ILE A 624 -1.41 31.99 13.18
CA ILE A 624 -2.25 30.90 13.67
C ILE A 624 -1.38 29.63 13.72
N ALA A 625 -1.27 29.03 14.89
CA ALA A 625 -0.40 27.90 15.18
C ALA A 625 -1.23 26.76 15.81
N VAL A 626 -1.82 25.91 14.97
CA VAL A 626 -2.81 24.91 15.40
C VAL A 626 -2.15 23.81 16.23
N ILE A 627 -2.49 23.71 17.52
CA ILE A 627 -1.88 22.75 18.46
C ILE A 627 -2.05 21.32 17.97
N ASN A 628 -0.93 20.59 17.89
CA ASN A 628 -0.89 19.17 17.56
C ASN A 628 0.12 18.42 18.44
N ARG A 629 -0.03 17.09 18.56
CA ARG A 629 0.98 16.16 19.11
C ARG A 629 1.55 16.50 20.51
N ARG A 630 0.84 17.28 21.35
CA ARG A 630 1.32 17.78 22.66
C ARG A 630 1.63 16.68 23.71
N THR A 631 1.33 15.42 23.42
CA THR A 631 1.77 14.25 24.19
C THR A 631 3.26 13.92 23.98
N VAL A 632 3.89 14.44 22.93
CA VAL A 632 5.33 14.32 22.67
C VAL A 632 6.03 15.53 23.29
N ASP A 633 7.00 15.29 24.18
CA ASP A 633 7.62 16.34 24.98
C ASP A 633 8.33 17.42 24.15
N THR A 634 8.99 17.04 23.05
CA THR A 634 9.65 18.00 22.13
C THR A 634 8.67 18.97 21.48
N TYR A 635 7.44 18.53 21.17
CA TYR A 635 6.38 19.42 20.68
C TYR A 635 5.89 20.36 21.78
N ARG A 636 5.64 19.84 23.00
CA ARG A 636 5.17 20.67 24.12
C ARG A 636 6.18 21.79 24.45
N MET A 637 7.47 21.44 24.56
CA MET A 637 8.53 22.41 24.86
C MET A 637 8.64 23.51 23.81
N TYR A 638 8.60 23.15 22.51
CA TYR A 638 8.62 24.12 21.41
C TYR A 638 7.40 25.03 21.40
N GLN A 639 6.21 24.47 21.66
CA GLN A 639 4.95 25.20 21.72
C GLN A 639 4.95 26.24 22.85
N ASP A 640 5.34 25.82 24.06
CA ASP A 640 5.38 26.67 25.24
C ASP A 640 6.43 27.81 25.07
N GLU A 641 7.60 27.52 24.47
CA GLU A 641 8.61 28.55 24.15
C GLU A 641 8.09 29.60 23.14
N CYS A 642 7.43 29.16 22.06
CA CYS A 642 6.88 30.07 21.04
C CYS A 642 5.79 30.99 21.61
N ILE A 643 4.96 30.49 22.53
CA ILE A 643 3.93 31.29 23.22
C ILE A 643 4.58 32.40 24.06
N LEU A 644 5.61 32.07 24.84
CA LEU A 644 6.36 33.04 25.64
C LEU A 644 7.04 34.12 24.77
N LEU A 645 7.61 33.74 23.63
CA LEU A 645 8.17 34.69 22.66
C LEU A 645 7.10 35.62 22.08
N ALA A 646 5.94 35.08 21.70
CA ALA A 646 4.82 35.87 21.16
C ALA A 646 4.26 36.89 22.18
N GLU A 647 4.20 36.52 23.46
CA GLU A 647 3.89 37.47 24.53
C GLU A 647 4.97 38.55 24.71
N GLY A 648 6.24 38.17 24.62
CA GLY A 648 7.38 39.09 24.74
C GLY A 648 7.37 40.19 23.67
N ILE A 649 7.12 39.82 22.42
CA ILE A 649 7.05 40.77 21.28
C ILE A 649 5.99 41.85 21.55
N ASN A 650 4.79 41.46 21.98
CA ASN A 650 3.70 42.39 22.28
C ASN A 650 3.94 43.27 23.52
N LYS A 651 4.85 42.87 24.42
CA LYS A 651 5.25 43.68 25.60
C LYS A 651 6.34 44.70 25.25
N ILE A 652 7.24 44.37 24.32
CA ILE A 652 8.38 45.20 23.91
C ILE A 652 7.97 46.22 22.84
N CYS A 653 7.35 45.75 21.76
CA CYS A 653 7.01 46.57 20.60
C CYS A 653 5.64 47.23 20.80
N THR A 654 5.64 48.46 21.33
CA THR A 654 4.44 49.27 21.60
C THR A 654 4.49 50.59 20.81
N CYS A 655 3.32 51.15 20.48
CA CYS A 655 3.21 52.41 19.75
C CYS A 655 2.49 53.47 20.59
N ALA A 656 3.17 54.56 20.95
CA ALA A 656 2.57 55.63 21.75
C ALA A 656 1.33 56.28 21.08
N ASN A 657 1.36 56.40 19.75
CA ASN A 657 0.27 56.96 18.95
C ASN A 657 -0.91 56.00 18.77
N ARG A 658 -0.72 54.70 19.00
CA ARG A 658 -1.74 53.66 18.85
C ARG A 658 -1.67 52.66 20.02
N PRO A 659 -2.12 53.03 21.24
CA PRO A 659 -1.94 52.20 22.45
C PRO A 659 -2.60 50.80 22.37
N ASN A 660 -3.61 50.64 21.51
CA ASN A 660 -4.31 49.37 21.29
C ASN A 660 -3.72 48.53 20.13
N TRP A 661 -2.76 49.07 19.36
CA TRP A 661 -2.09 48.31 18.30
C TRP A 661 -1.22 47.22 18.92
N LYS A 662 -1.27 46.03 18.33
CA LYS A 662 -0.40 44.90 18.67
C LYS A 662 0.40 44.52 17.41
N PRO A 663 1.73 44.43 17.47
CA PRO A 663 2.55 43.97 16.35
C PRO A 663 2.21 42.53 15.95
N LEU A 664 1.79 41.69 16.90
CA LEU A 664 1.57 40.26 16.71
C LEU A 664 0.24 39.82 17.33
N ILE A 665 -0.63 39.23 16.52
CA ILE A 665 -1.79 38.46 16.98
C ILE A 665 -1.44 36.97 16.84
N PHE A 666 -1.25 36.28 17.95
CA PHE A 666 -0.93 34.86 17.99
C PHE A 666 -2.15 34.07 18.49
N GLN A 667 -2.58 33.06 17.71
CA GLN A 667 -3.72 32.20 18.04
C GLN A 667 -3.33 30.72 17.89
N THR A 668 -3.87 29.87 18.77
CA THR A 668 -3.58 28.43 18.80
C THR A 668 -4.74 27.54 18.35
N GLU A 669 -5.93 28.13 18.17
CA GLU A 669 -7.13 27.46 17.66
C GLU A 669 -7.13 27.46 16.12
N GLY A 670 -7.60 26.38 15.52
CA GLY A 670 -7.75 26.28 14.07
C GLY A 670 -8.98 27.01 13.56
N LEU A 671 -8.87 27.67 12.40
CA LEU A 671 -10.00 28.35 11.77
C LEU A 671 -10.89 27.39 10.97
N PRO A 672 -12.22 27.58 10.99
CA PRO A 672 -13.11 26.99 9.99
C PRO A 672 -12.75 27.45 8.58
N ARG A 673 -12.93 26.60 7.56
CA ARG A 673 -12.55 26.85 6.15
C ARG A 673 -13.01 28.23 5.63
N LYS A 674 -14.24 28.67 5.94
CA LYS A 674 -14.76 29.99 5.54
C LYS A 674 -13.95 31.16 6.13
N GLU A 675 -13.66 31.13 7.44
CA GLU A 675 -12.89 32.19 8.12
C GLU A 675 -11.43 32.17 7.64
N LEU A 676 -10.86 30.98 7.41
CA LEU A 676 -9.52 30.82 6.84
C LEU A 676 -9.37 31.48 5.46
N ILE A 677 -10.33 31.26 4.56
CA ILE A 677 -10.33 31.88 3.23
C ILE A 677 -10.57 33.39 3.32
N ALA A 678 -11.42 33.85 4.24
CA ALA A 678 -11.57 35.28 4.51
C ALA A 678 -10.27 35.92 5.04
N CYS A 679 -9.44 35.21 5.81
CA CYS A 679 -8.10 35.65 6.18
C CYS A 679 -7.14 35.72 4.97
N TYR A 680 -7.16 34.74 4.06
CA TYR A 680 -6.38 34.80 2.81
C TYR A 680 -6.75 36.01 1.94
N LEU A 681 -8.04 36.37 1.87
CA LEU A 681 -8.51 37.57 1.17
C LEU A 681 -8.18 38.88 1.90
N ALA A 682 -8.01 38.85 3.24
CA ALA A 682 -7.73 40.02 4.05
C ALA A 682 -6.25 40.43 4.08
N MET A 683 -5.33 39.48 3.88
CA MET A 683 -3.88 39.68 4.00
C MET A 683 -3.29 40.54 2.86
N ASP A 684 -2.23 41.29 3.16
CA ASP A 684 -1.37 41.88 2.14
C ASP A 684 -0.25 40.92 1.73
N ILE A 685 0.27 40.14 2.67
CA ILE A 685 1.46 39.30 2.50
C ILE A 685 1.26 37.97 3.26
N GLY A 686 1.33 36.85 2.55
CA GLY A 686 1.41 35.52 3.17
C GLY A 686 2.84 35.20 3.64
N VAL A 687 2.99 34.53 4.79
CA VAL A 687 4.31 34.21 5.38
C VAL A 687 4.42 32.73 5.73
N VAL A 688 5.11 31.98 4.86
CA VAL A 688 5.24 30.52 4.91
C VAL A 688 6.72 30.15 5.02
N THR A 689 7.21 29.93 6.24
CA THR A 689 8.65 29.74 6.49
C THR A 689 8.99 28.49 7.32
N PRO A 690 8.68 27.28 6.83
CA PRO A 690 9.17 26.07 7.47
C PRO A 690 10.70 25.94 7.39
N LYS A 691 11.31 25.29 8.39
CA LYS A 691 12.71 24.85 8.35
C LYS A 691 12.91 23.83 7.22
N LYS A 692 12.02 22.84 7.17
CA LYS A 692 11.88 21.88 6.07
C LYS A 692 10.43 21.40 6.02
N ASP A 693 9.89 21.24 4.83
CA ASP A 693 8.54 20.75 4.56
C ASP A 693 8.52 20.02 3.22
N GLY A 694 7.77 18.92 3.13
CA GLY A 694 7.64 18.15 1.89
C GLY A 694 6.93 18.92 0.78
N MET A 695 6.04 19.85 1.12
CA MET A 695 5.41 20.75 0.14
C MET A 695 5.01 22.10 0.74
N ASN A 696 4.25 22.08 1.84
CA ASN A 696 3.49 23.24 2.33
C ASN A 696 2.41 23.72 1.34
N LEU A 697 1.17 23.25 1.53
CA LEU A 697 0.03 23.62 0.70
C LEU A 697 -0.51 25.03 0.99
N VAL A 698 -0.27 25.57 2.19
CA VAL A 698 -0.79 26.89 2.61
C VAL A 698 -0.29 28.00 1.67
N ALA A 699 0.95 27.93 1.19
CA ALA A 699 1.46 28.87 0.18
C ALA A 699 0.64 28.85 -1.12
N LYS A 700 0.15 27.68 -1.55
CA LYS A 700 -0.71 27.52 -2.72
C LYS A 700 -2.12 28.02 -2.45
N GLU A 701 -2.68 27.70 -1.27
CA GLU A 701 -4.00 28.17 -0.84
C GLU A 701 -4.09 29.70 -0.78
N MET A 702 -3.05 30.34 -0.23
CA MET A 702 -2.90 31.80 -0.13
C MET A 702 -2.99 32.49 -1.50
N LEU A 703 -2.15 32.06 -2.47
CA LEU A 703 -2.09 32.69 -3.80
C LEU A 703 -3.23 32.26 -4.74
N LEU A 704 -3.80 31.06 -4.54
CA LEU A 704 -5.04 30.68 -5.20
C LEU A 704 -6.19 31.62 -4.78
N CYS A 705 -6.34 31.88 -3.47
CA CYS A 705 -7.44 32.70 -2.98
C CYS A 705 -7.24 34.20 -3.26
N ASN A 706 -6.01 34.70 -3.13
CA ASN A 706 -5.71 36.13 -3.25
C ASN A 706 -4.51 36.38 -4.18
N PRO A 707 -4.73 36.49 -5.50
CA PRO A 707 -3.67 36.78 -6.47
C PRO A 707 -3.10 38.22 -6.39
N ASN A 708 -3.54 39.04 -5.43
CA ASN A 708 -3.00 40.38 -5.18
C ASN A 708 -2.06 40.44 -3.96
N ALA A 709 -2.04 39.39 -3.12
CA ALA A 709 -1.17 39.33 -1.95
C ALA A 709 0.27 38.99 -2.34
N GLY A 710 1.25 39.50 -1.60
CA GLY A 710 2.64 39.07 -1.70
C GLY A 710 2.88 37.76 -0.96
N LEU A 711 4.04 37.13 -1.17
CA LEU A 711 4.44 35.93 -0.46
C LEU A 711 5.89 36.04 0.04
N ILE A 712 6.09 35.70 1.32
CA ILE A 712 7.38 35.35 1.91
C ILE A 712 7.42 33.83 2.03
N LEU A 713 8.41 33.18 1.43
CA LEU A 713 8.48 31.71 1.30
C LEU A 713 9.88 31.17 1.61
N SER A 714 9.99 30.11 2.41
CA SER A 714 11.27 29.50 2.82
C SER A 714 11.85 28.48 1.85
N SER A 715 13.19 28.49 1.74
CA SER A 715 14.11 27.40 1.37
C SER A 715 13.58 25.99 1.67
N GLY A 716 13.03 25.84 2.87
CA GLY A 716 12.54 24.58 3.41
C GLY A 716 11.28 24.04 2.74
N ALA A 717 10.43 24.88 2.16
CA ALA A 717 9.13 24.47 1.61
C ALA A 717 9.24 23.81 0.23
N GLY A 718 8.63 22.64 0.03
CA GLY A 718 8.61 22.00 -1.29
C GLY A 718 7.88 22.81 -2.38
N SER A 719 6.92 23.66 -2.01
CA SER A 719 6.29 24.64 -2.91
C SER A 719 7.30 25.68 -3.42
N GLU A 720 8.29 26.05 -2.60
CA GLU A 720 9.41 26.92 -3.01
C GLU A 720 10.26 26.21 -4.08
N VAL A 721 10.63 24.95 -3.82
CA VAL A 721 11.38 24.11 -4.78
C VAL A 721 10.61 23.99 -6.10
N GLN A 722 9.29 23.80 -6.05
CA GLN A 722 8.44 23.74 -7.25
C GLN A 722 8.43 25.08 -8.01
N PHE A 723 8.21 26.20 -7.32
CA PHE A 723 8.14 27.53 -7.94
C PHE A 723 9.50 27.96 -8.52
N SER A 724 10.60 27.70 -7.80
CA SER A 724 11.97 27.92 -8.27
C SER A 724 12.26 27.16 -9.56
N ARG A 725 11.97 25.85 -9.61
CA ARG A 725 12.20 25.02 -10.81
C ARG A 725 11.29 25.39 -11.98
N ALA A 726 10.10 25.94 -11.71
CA ALA A 726 9.23 26.51 -12.73
C ALA A 726 9.63 27.95 -13.16
N GLY A 727 10.72 28.50 -12.63
CA GLY A 727 11.29 29.78 -13.05
C GLY A 727 10.72 31.03 -12.37
N PHE A 728 9.92 30.89 -11.31
CA PHE A 728 9.33 32.01 -10.58
C PHE A 728 10.29 32.69 -9.58
N TYR A 729 11.51 32.17 -9.43
CA TYR A 729 12.57 32.81 -8.67
C TYR A 729 13.93 32.54 -9.32
N GLN A 730 14.61 33.62 -9.68
CA GLN A 730 15.99 33.61 -10.18
C GLN A 730 16.82 34.59 -9.35
N GLU A 731 18.01 34.18 -8.89
CA GLU A 731 18.82 34.99 -7.97
C GLU A 731 19.17 36.37 -8.53
N ASN A 732 19.58 36.41 -9.81
CA ASN A 732 19.95 37.62 -10.54
C ASN A 732 18.90 38.03 -11.58
N GLY A 733 17.62 37.74 -11.32
CA GLY A 733 16.54 37.93 -12.29
C GLY A 733 15.18 38.15 -11.65
N ASP A 734 14.16 37.55 -12.25
CA ASP A 734 12.77 37.71 -11.84
C ASP A 734 12.48 36.94 -10.53
N GLN A 735 11.81 37.62 -9.59
CA GLN A 735 11.53 37.12 -8.23
C GLN A 735 10.05 37.36 -7.90
N CYS A 736 9.22 36.35 -8.14
CA CYS A 736 7.77 36.46 -7.92
C CYS A 736 7.37 36.47 -6.44
N TYR A 737 8.27 36.09 -5.53
CA TYR A 737 8.09 36.09 -4.08
C TYR A 737 9.40 36.44 -3.38
N LYS A 738 9.34 36.70 -2.07
CA LYS A 738 10.51 37.01 -1.24
C LYS A 738 11.00 35.74 -0.54
N ARG A 739 12.26 35.35 -0.76
CA ARG A 739 12.82 34.06 -0.30
C ARG A 739 13.52 34.17 1.07
N VAL A 740 13.07 33.27 1.94
CA VAL A 740 13.65 32.67 3.15
C VAL A 740 14.84 31.72 3.00
N THR A 741 16.07 32.13 2.66
CA THR A 741 17.13 31.12 2.41
C THR A 741 17.63 30.44 3.69
N ASP A 742 17.96 31.22 4.72
CA ASP A 742 18.33 30.76 6.06
C ASP A 742 17.38 31.38 7.09
N LEU A 743 16.83 30.58 7.98
CA LEU A 743 15.91 31.04 9.04
C LEU A 743 16.68 31.53 10.29
N TYR A 744 17.96 31.21 10.40
CA TYR A 744 18.82 31.60 11.53
C TYR A 744 19.53 32.94 11.29
N ASP A 745 19.66 33.38 10.03
CA ASP A 745 19.98 34.77 9.68
C ASP A 745 18.76 35.68 9.98
N LEU A 746 18.66 36.10 11.24
CA LEU A 746 17.59 36.98 11.70
C LEU A 746 17.61 38.35 10.99
N ASP A 747 18.76 38.82 10.52
CA ASP A 747 18.89 40.11 9.84
C ASP A 747 18.39 40.03 8.40
N GLY A 748 18.85 39.07 7.61
CA GLY A 748 18.35 38.82 6.26
C GLY A 748 16.86 38.45 6.24
N TYR A 749 16.39 37.70 7.23
CA TYR A 749 14.96 37.40 7.38
C TYR A 749 14.16 38.67 7.75
N SER A 750 14.66 39.53 8.64
CA SER A 750 14.03 40.83 8.93
C SER A 750 13.96 41.73 7.71
N ASP A 751 15.01 41.74 6.88
CA ASP A 751 15.05 42.50 5.63
C ASP A 751 14.05 41.94 4.60
N THR A 752 13.77 40.64 4.66
CA THR A 752 12.76 40.00 3.81
C THR A 752 11.34 40.49 4.17
N PHE A 753 11.03 40.63 5.47
CA PHE A 753 9.78 41.27 5.92
C PHE A 753 9.67 42.72 5.42
N TYR A 754 10.76 43.49 5.54
CA TYR A 754 10.80 44.88 5.10
C TYR A 754 10.59 45.03 3.59
N GLN A 755 11.35 44.28 2.79
CA GLN A 755 11.23 44.28 1.33
C GLN A 755 9.82 43.88 0.86
N ALA A 756 9.16 42.94 1.54
CA ALA A 756 7.78 42.59 1.22
C ALA A 756 6.79 43.71 1.58
N ALA A 757 7.02 44.39 2.72
CA ALA A 757 6.18 45.50 3.18
C ALA A 757 6.20 46.71 2.23
N ILE A 758 7.39 47.09 1.76
CA ILE A 758 7.61 48.25 0.89
C ILE A 758 7.41 47.94 -0.61
N GLN A 759 7.23 46.68 -1.00
CA GLN A 759 7.02 46.29 -2.40
C GLN A 759 5.84 47.03 -3.01
N ASP A 760 6.01 47.53 -4.24
CA ASP A 760 4.94 48.18 -4.99
C ASP A 760 3.75 47.23 -5.23
N VAL A 761 2.54 47.81 -5.27
CA VAL A 761 1.30 47.05 -5.40
C VAL A 761 1.10 46.48 -6.80
N ALA A 762 1.55 47.17 -7.85
CA ALA A 762 1.46 46.69 -9.23
C ALA A 762 2.42 45.50 -9.45
N ASP A 763 3.68 45.63 -9.03
CA ASP A 763 4.68 44.55 -9.11
C ASP A 763 4.24 43.31 -8.32
N ARG A 764 3.77 43.51 -7.07
CA ARG A 764 3.23 42.43 -6.23
C ARG A 764 2.10 41.68 -6.94
N ARG A 765 1.15 42.42 -7.53
CA ARG A 765 0.01 41.83 -8.25
C ARG A 765 0.41 41.12 -9.54
N ALA A 766 1.33 41.68 -10.32
CA ALA A 766 1.83 41.05 -11.54
C ALA A 766 2.50 39.71 -11.25
N ASN A 767 3.32 39.66 -10.21
CA ASN A 767 4.04 38.46 -9.78
C ASN A 767 3.10 37.39 -9.22
N SER A 768 2.18 37.78 -8.33
CA SER A 768 1.25 36.84 -7.70
C SER A 768 0.18 36.31 -8.66
N SER A 769 -0.21 37.08 -9.69
CA SER A 769 -1.08 36.58 -10.76
C SER A 769 -0.43 35.42 -11.53
N ARG A 770 0.88 35.51 -11.82
CA ARG A 770 1.60 34.45 -12.53
C ARG A 770 1.73 33.16 -11.72
N LEU A 771 1.93 33.29 -10.40
CA LEU A 771 1.91 32.16 -9.48
C LEU A 771 0.50 31.56 -9.36
N HIS A 772 -0.55 32.39 -9.34
CA HIS A 772 -1.94 31.94 -9.36
C HIS A 772 -2.26 31.12 -10.62
N ASP A 773 -1.90 31.62 -11.80
CA ASP A 773 -2.12 30.92 -13.08
C ASP A 773 -1.36 29.56 -13.11
N PHE A 774 -0.16 29.52 -12.54
CA PHE A 774 0.59 28.27 -12.38
C PHE A 774 -0.10 27.27 -11.46
N ILE A 775 -0.61 27.71 -10.29
CA ILE A 775 -1.35 26.84 -9.35
C ILE A 775 -2.67 26.36 -9.98
N MET A 776 -3.34 27.22 -10.74
CA MET A 776 -4.54 26.87 -11.51
C MET A 776 -4.28 25.74 -12.52
N ALA A 777 -3.12 25.76 -13.19
CA ALA A 777 -2.70 24.74 -14.14
C ALA A 777 -2.00 23.50 -13.52
N HIS A 778 -1.83 23.47 -12.18
CA HIS A 778 -1.18 22.40 -11.43
C HIS A 778 -1.97 22.07 -10.16
N ASP A 779 -3.19 21.61 -10.36
CA ASP A 779 -4.13 21.23 -9.31
C ASP A 779 -3.93 19.78 -8.83
N ILE A 780 -4.84 19.31 -7.98
CA ILE A 780 -4.80 17.94 -7.45
C ILE A 780 -5.16 16.86 -8.48
N GLU A 781 -6.00 17.17 -9.47
CA GLU A 781 -6.35 16.21 -10.51
C GLU A 781 -5.15 15.94 -11.41
N LYS A 782 -4.39 16.97 -11.77
CA LYS A 782 -3.11 16.82 -12.47
C LYS A 782 -2.11 15.99 -11.65
N TRP A 783 -1.92 16.31 -10.36
CA TRP A 783 -1.02 15.55 -9.48
C TRP A 783 -1.32 14.04 -9.48
N SER A 784 -2.58 13.68 -9.23
CA SER A 784 -3.00 12.29 -9.17
C SER A 784 -2.96 11.60 -10.53
N ALA A 785 -3.34 12.28 -11.61
CA ALA A 785 -3.26 11.75 -12.97
C ALA A 785 -1.80 11.49 -13.41
N THR A 786 -0.86 12.36 -13.04
CA THR A 786 0.57 12.16 -13.38
C THR A 786 1.20 11.04 -12.57
N PHE A 787 0.85 10.89 -11.28
CA PHE A 787 1.35 9.76 -10.47
C PHE A 787 0.78 8.40 -10.93
N LEU A 788 -0.52 8.36 -11.28
CA LEU A 788 -1.20 7.13 -11.72
C LEU A 788 -0.99 6.80 -13.21
N ASP A 789 -0.28 7.65 -13.97
CA ASP A 789 0.07 7.35 -15.35
C ASP A 789 1.03 6.14 -15.39
N PRO A 790 0.68 5.01 -16.03
CA PRO A 790 1.59 3.87 -16.10
C PRO A 790 2.81 4.13 -17.00
N SER A 791 2.91 5.30 -17.65
CA SER A 791 4.01 5.64 -18.56
C SER A 791 5.37 5.83 -17.86
N TRP A 792 5.42 6.28 -16.60
CA TRP A 792 6.69 6.71 -15.98
C TRP A 792 7.54 5.56 -15.39
N THR A 793 7.04 4.33 -15.40
CA THR A 793 7.77 3.14 -14.92
C THR A 793 8.89 2.70 -15.86
N HIS A 794 9.96 2.11 -15.31
CA HIS A 794 11.09 1.55 -16.09
C HIS A 794 10.69 0.43 -17.07
N GLN A 795 9.50 -0.16 -16.91
CA GLN A 795 8.98 -1.22 -17.80
C GLN A 795 8.43 -0.68 -19.13
N VAL A 796 8.33 0.66 -19.27
CA VAL A 796 7.81 1.30 -20.48
C VAL A 796 8.90 1.55 -21.52
N ILE A 797 8.67 1.06 -22.73
CA ILE A 797 9.47 1.43 -23.91
C ILE A 797 9.22 2.90 -24.19
N ARG A 798 10.30 3.70 -24.18
CA ARG A 798 10.24 5.14 -24.43
C ARG A 798 10.03 5.40 -25.93
N PRO A 799 9.30 6.45 -26.32
CA PRO A 799 9.34 6.97 -27.69
C PRO A 799 10.77 7.39 -28.04
N ILE A 800 11.26 6.99 -29.22
CA ILE A 800 12.62 7.28 -29.70
C ILE A 800 12.60 7.53 -31.21
N GLU A 801 13.45 8.44 -31.69
CA GLU A 801 13.64 8.66 -33.12
C GLU A 801 14.61 7.62 -33.69
N VAL A 802 14.14 6.73 -34.58
CA VAL A 802 14.89 5.55 -35.02
C VAL A 802 15.80 5.92 -36.20
N LYS A 803 17.10 6.12 -35.95
CA LYS A 803 18.07 6.62 -36.94
C LYS A 803 19.06 5.56 -37.42
N THR A 804 19.35 4.58 -36.57
CA THR A 804 20.36 3.55 -36.79
C THR A 804 19.75 2.15 -36.75
N LEU A 805 20.50 1.17 -37.29
CA LEU A 805 20.18 -0.24 -37.11
C LEU A 805 20.15 -0.67 -35.64
N GLU A 806 20.99 -0.07 -34.80
CA GLU A 806 21.05 -0.33 -33.36
C GLU A 806 19.77 0.12 -32.65
N ASP A 807 19.23 1.30 -32.97
CA ASP A 807 17.95 1.80 -32.45
C ASP A 807 16.82 0.82 -32.78
N PHE A 808 16.73 0.42 -34.05
CA PHE A 808 15.70 -0.50 -34.55
C PHE A 808 15.77 -1.86 -33.83
N TYR A 809 16.95 -2.49 -33.78
CA TYR A 809 17.10 -3.76 -33.08
C TYR A 809 16.85 -3.66 -31.58
N THR A 810 17.20 -2.53 -30.95
CA THR A 810 16.92 -2.28 -29.53
C THR A 810 15.42 -2.29 -29.25
N ILE A 811 14.63 -1.56 -30.06
CA ILE A 811 13.16 -1.56 -29.94
C ILE A 811 12.60 -2.96 -30.20
N MET A 812 13.08 -3.68 -31.23
CA MET A 812 12.62 -5.04 -31.52
C MET A 812 12.94 -6.04 -30.38
N LEU A 813 14.08 -5.90 -29.72
CA LEU A 813 14.45 -6.71 -28.56
C LEU A 813 13.57 -6.40 -27.34
N GLN A 814 13.28 -5.14 -27.09
CA GLN A 814 12.39 -4.71 -26.00
C GLN A 814 10.94 -5.19 -26.22
N THR A 815 10.39 -5.02 -27.42
CA THR A 815 9.02 -5.43 -27.75
C THR A 815 8.86 -6.95 -27.73
N ARG A 816 9.87 -7.71 -28.19
CA ARG A 816 9.95 -9.17 -27.98
C ARG A 816 9.88 -9.55 -26.49
N ASN A 817 10.62 -8.84 -25.63
CA ASN A 817 10.60 -9.11 -24.19
C ASN A 817 9.23 -8.82 -23.57
N ILE A 818 8.50 -7.82 -24.08
CA ILE A 818 7.11 -7.52 -23.71
C ILE A 818 6.15 -8.61 -24.17
N ARG A 819 6.21 -9.03 -25.45
CA ARG A 819 5.39 -10.15 -25.97
C ARG A 819 5.57 -11.41 -25.11
N ARG A 820 6.80 -11.74 -24.69
CA ARG A 820 7.08 -12.86 -23.77
C ARG A 820 6.38 -12.70 -22.41
N GLN A 821 6.42 -11.51 -21.80
CA GLN A 821 5.74 -11.25 -20.52
C GLN A 821 4.21 -11.31 -20.65
N ILE A 822 3.68 -10.90 -21.80
CA ILE A 822 2.25 -11.04 -22.13
C ILE A 822 1.87 -12.54 -22.18
N VAL A 823 2.60 -13.40 -22.92
CA VAL A 823 2.36 -14.87 -22.92
C VAL A 823 2.38 -15.41 -21.50
N GLU A 824 3.44 -15.09 -20.75
CA GLU A 824 3.65 -15.61 -19.40
C GLU A 824 2.49 -15.26 -18.46
N ARG A 825 1.95 -14.04 -18.57
CA ARG A 825 0.77 -13.62 -17.81
C ARG A 825 -0.48 -14.37 -18.23
N VAL A 826 -0.75 -14.50 -19.53
CA VAL A 826 -1.94 -15.23 -20.03
C VAL A 826 -1.91 -16.70 -19.59
N LEU A 827 -0.78 -17.39 -19.79
CA LEU A 827 -0.63 -18.81 -19.39
C LEU A 827 -0.75 -19.03 -17.88
N LYS A 828 -0.39 -18.03 -17.06
CA LYS A 828 -0.51 -18.08 -15.59
C LYS A 828 -1.86 -17.57 -15.07
N GLY A 829 -2.77 -17.13 -15.94
CA GLY A 829 -4.03 -16.48 -15.53
C GLY A 829 -3.83 -15.15 -14.78
N ILE A 830 -2.68 -14.49 -14.99
CA ILE A 830 -2.34 -13.22 -14.34
C ILE A 830 -2.90 -12.08 -15.20
N PRO A 831 -3.64 -11.11 -14.61
CA PRO A 831 -4.14 -9.94 -15.33
C PRO A 831 -3.07 -9.12 -16.06
N MET A 832 -3.49 -8.50 -17.15
CA MET A 832 -2.63 -7.73 -18.03
C MET A 832 -2.40 -6.32 -17.49
N ARG A 833 -1.15 -5.84 -17.51
CA ARG A 833 -0.81 -4.47 -17.08
C ARG A 833 -0.99 -3.46 -18.19
N SER A 834 -1.32 -2.24 -17.80
CA SER A 834 -1.51 -1.08 -18.67
C SER A 834 -0.24 -0.69 -19.44
N HIS A 835 0.95 -0.81 -18.82
CA HIS A 835 2.23 -0.46 -19.46
C HIS A 835 2.52 -1.23 -20.75
N PHE A 836 2.04 -2.47 -20.91
CA PHE A 836 2.29 -3.25 -22.13
C PHE A 836 1.72 -2.57 -23.37
N ALA A 837 0.49 -2.05 -23.27
CA ALA A 837 -0.15 -1.33 -24.37
C ALA A 837 0.58 -0.01 -24.66
N ILE A 838 1.02 0.71 -23.62
CA ILE A 838 1.80 1.95 -23.76
C ILE A 838 3.13 1.68 -24.46
N SER A 839 3.88 0.67 -24.04
CA SER A 839 5.17 0.31 -24.66
C SER A 839 5.05 -0.09 -26.13
N LEU A 840 4.07 -0.92 -26.48
CA LEU A 840 3.85 -1.35 -27.86
C LEU A 840 3.35 -0.19 -28.72
N LYS A 841 2.53 0.70 -28.16
CA LYS A 841 2.10 1.96 -28.80
C LYS A 841 3.27 2.90 -29.05
N ASN A 842 4.15 3.10 -28.07
CA ASN A 842 5.35 3.93 -28.18
C ASN A 842 6.33 3.36 -29.23
N ALA A 843 6.54 2.04 -29.25
CA ALA A 843 7.36 1.38 -30.27
C ALA A 843 6.77 1.55 -31.69
N LEU A 844 5.47 1.31 -31.85
CA LEU A 844 4.74 1.49 -33.10
C LEU A 844 4.82 2.93 -33.61
N ASP A 845 4.56 3.91 -32.74
CA ASP A 845 4.55 5.32 -33.12
C ASP A 845 5.99 5.82 -33.41
N SER A 846 7.01 5.33 -32.69
CA SER A 846 8.43 5.60 -32.99
C SER A 846 8.82 5.13 -34.39
N LEU A 847 8.41 3.92 -34.77
CA LEU A 847 8.67 3.36 -36.10
C LEU A 847 7.90 4.13 -37.20
N LYS A 848 6.62 4.46 -36.97
CA LYS A 848 5.80 5.23 -37.91
C LYS A 848 6.37 6.64 -38.16
N LEU A 849 6.80 7.33 -37.11
CA LEU A 849 7.42 8.66 -37.20
C LEU A 849 8.77 8.63 -37.91
N SER A 850 9.48 7.50 -37.85
CA SER A 850 10.80 7.32 -38.48
C SER A 850 10.71 6.79 -39.94
N CYS A 851 9.52 6.45 -40.42
CA CYS A 851 9.29 6.07 -41.82
C CYS A 851 9.30 7.30 -42.74
N LYS A 852 9.67 7.12 -44.02
CA LYS A 852 9.46 8.16 -45.04
C LYS A 852 7.95 8.46 -45.17
N ALA A 853 7.59 9.73 -45.23
CA ALA A 853 6.19 10.19 -45.23
C ALA A 853 5.29 9.41 -46.21
N ASN A 854 4.15 8.93 -45.71
CA ASN A 854 3.18 8.10 -46.43
C ASN A 854 3.71 6.75 -46.96
N THR A 855 4.77 6.18 -46.34
CA THR A 855 5.29 4.85 -46.66
C THR A 855 5.59 4.03 -45.41
N THR A 856 5.86 2.73 -45.58
CA THR A 856 6.40 1.83 -44.56
C THR A 856 7.93 1.67 -44.67
N MET A 857 8.59 2.56 -45.44
CA MET A 857 10.02 2.49 -45.70
C MET A 857 10.83 3.26 -44.64
N LEU A 858 11.56 2.52 -43.82
CA LEU A 858 12.53 3.03 -42.85
C LEU A 858 13.90 3.21 -43.53
N ASN A 859 14.68 4.24 -43.20
CA ASN A 859 16.03 4.44 -43.77
C ASN A 859 17.05 4.68 -42.65
N LEU A 860 17.87 3.68 -42.37
CA LEU A 860 18.73 3.61 -41.18
C LEU A 860 20.21 3.67 -41.55
N ARG A 861 21.01 4.29 -40.68
CA ARG A 861 22.49 4.20 -40.72
C ARG A 861 22.96 2.84 -40.21
N THR A 862 24.00 2.27 -40.83
CA THR A 862 24.63 1.02 -40.38
C THR A 862 25.56 1.20 -39.19
N THR A 863 26.18 2.37 -39.04
CA THR A 863 27.09 2.73 -37.93
C THR A 863 26.70 4.03 -37.27
N SER A 864 27.15 4.21 -36.02
CA SER A 864 26.98 5.42 -35.22
C SER A 864 28.04 6.51 -35.48
N GLU A 865 29.15 6.18 -36.16
CA GLU A 865 30.16 7.14 -36.61
C GLU A 865 29.77 7.85 -37.92
N GLU A 866 29.95 9.18 -37.98
CA GLU A 866 29.50 10.00 -39.12
C GLU A 866 30.37 9.91 -40.38
N SER A 867 31.51 9.21 -40.34
CA SER A 867 32.56 9.34 -41.36
C SER A 867 32.34 8.52 -42.64
N THR A 868 31.56 7.43 -42.61
CA THR A 868 31.13 6.67 -43.80
C THR A 868 29.75 6.05 -43.59
N ALA A 869 28.68 6.84 -43.72
CA ALA A 869 27.32 6.38 -43.49
C ALA A 869 26.75 5.59 -44.68
N ASP A 870 26.96 4.27 -44.69
CA ASP A 870 26.12 3.37 -45.49
C ASP A 870 24.69 3.38 -44.91
N TYR A 871 23.71 3.70 -45.74
CA TYR A 871 22.30 3.71 -45.39
C TYR A 871 21.61 2.46 -45.94
N THR A 872 20.87 1.76 -45.08
CA THR A 872 20.02 0.63 -45.48
C THR A 872 18.56 1.04 -45.36
N THR A 873 17.79 0.81 -46.44
CA THR A 873 16.34 1.01 -46.43
C THR A 873 15.62 -0.31 -46.18
N PHE A 874 14.67 -0.34 -45.23
CA PHE A 874 13.84 -1.50 -44.88
C PHE A 874 12.37 -1.19 -45.14
N ASP A 875 11.60 -2.14 -45.69
CA ASP A 875 10.13 -2.10 -45.60
C ASP A 875 9.72 -2.81 -44.31
N ILE A 876 9.15 -2.06 -43.36
CA ILE A 876 8.76 -2.57 -42.04
C ILE A 876 7.24 -2.77 -41.91
N LYS A 877 6.53 -2.91 -43.04
CA LYS A 877 5.06 -3.07 -43.05
C LYS A 877 4.61 -4.22 -42.15
N ASN A 878 5.29 -5.37 -42.21
CA ASN A 878 4.90 -6.55 -41.43
C ASN A 878 5.00 -6.27 -39.93
N GLU A 879 6.07 -5.62 -39.47
CA GLU A 879 6.29 -5.24 -38.08
C GLU A 879 5.18 -4.31 -37.59
N LEU A 880 4.81 -3.31 -38.39
CA LEU A 880 3.71 -2.38 -38.10
C LEU A 880 2.35 -3.09 -37.99
N ASP A 881 2.05 -4.00 -38.93
CA ASP A 881 0.82 -4.81 -38.91
C ASP A 881 0.76 -5.73 -37.67
N GLU A 882 1.89 -6.30 -37.23
CA GLU A 882 1.97 -7.10 -35.99
C GLU A 882 1.75 -6.27 -34.72
N PHE A 883 2.23 -5.02 -34.64
CA PHE A 883 1.95 -4.14 -33.49
C PHE A 883 0.46 -3.80 -33.36
N GLU A 884 -0.23 -3.55 -34.48
CA GLU A 884 -1.68 -3.30 -34.45
C GLU A 884 -2.46 -4.54 -33.97
N LYS A 885 -2.00 -5.76 -34.32
CA LYS A 885 -2.55 -7.02 -33.78
C LYS A 885 -2.31 -7.13 -32.27
N ASP A 886 -1.09 -6.88 -31.78
CA ASP A 886 -0.79 -6.92 -30.34
C ASP A 886 -1.68 -5.94 -29.55
N LEU A 887 -1.85 -4.71 -30.07
CA LEU A 887 -2.67 -3.67 -29.44
C LEU A 887 -4.16 -4.05 -29.46
N SER A 888 -4.63 -4.68 -30.54
CA SER A 888 -5.99 -5.24 -30.63
C SER A 888 -6.20 -6.36 -29.61
N PHE A 889 -5.23 -7.27 -29.45
CA PHE A 889 -5.25 -8.33 -28.44
C PHE A 889 -5.26 -7.76 -27.01
N LEU A 890 -4.42 -6.76 -26.72
CA LEU A 890 -4.39 -6.11 -25.41
C LEU A 890 -5.67 -5.32 -25.10
N LYS A 891 -6.34 -4.76 -26.12
CA LYS A 891 -7.65 -4.13 -25.97
C LYS A 891 -8.74 -5.17 -25.71
N PHE A 892 -8.68 -6.31 -26.41
CA PHE A 892 -9.58 -7.44 -26.24
C PHE A 892 -9.50 -8.02 -24.81
N ILE A 893 -8.30 -8.41 -24.35
CA ILE A 893 -8.11 -9.10 -23.06
C ILE A 893 -8.39 -8.21 -21.84
N ARG A 894 -8.48 -6.89 -22.05
CA ARG A 894 -8.86 -5.90 -21.03
C ARG A 894 -10.33 -5.48 -21.08
N SER A 895 -11.14 -6.07 -21.98
CA SER A 895 -12.57 -5.76 -22.08
C SER A 895 -13.38 -6.55 -21.04
N ASP A 896 -14.24 -5.86 -20.30
CA ASP A 896 -15.20 -6.47 -19.36
C ASP A 896 -16.39 -7.17 -20.06
N ASN A 897 -16.43 -7.19 -21.40
CA ASN A 897 -17.53 -7.78 -22.16
C ASN A 897 -17.53 -9.30 -22.07
N VAL A 898 -18.51 -9.90 -21.38
CA VAL A 898 -18.64 -11.36 -21.23
C VAL A 898 -18.83 -12.10 -22.56
N TYR A 899 -19.31 -11.41 -23.61
CA TYR A 899 -19.41 -11.96 -24.97
C TYR A 899 -18.09 -11.91 -25.77
N ASN A 900 -16.97 -11.62 -25.10
CA ASN A 900 -15.66 -11.45 -25.73
C ASN A 900 -15.26 -12.63 -26.63
N VAL A 901 -15.55 -13.88 -26.25
CA VAL A 901 -15.09 -15.06 -27.01
C VAL A 901 -15.57 -15.03 -28.47
N GLU A 902 -16.79 -14.54 -28.74
CA GLU A 902 -17.28 -14.38 -30.12
C GLU A 902 -16.53 -13.25 -30.86
N GLN A 903 -16.31 -12.11 -30.20
CA GLN A 903 -15.49 -11.01 -30.74
C GLN A 903 -14.00 -11.40 -30.94
N PHE A 904 -13.48 -12.31 -30.13
CA PHE A 904 -12.13 -12.87 -30.25
C PHE A 904 -12.04 -13.70 -31.53
N VAL A 905 -12.89 -14.72 -31.63
CA VAL A 905 -13.02 -15.61 -32.79
C VAL A 905 -13.27 -14.80 -34.07
N ASP A 906 -14.07 -13.72 -34.00
CA ASP A 906 -14.28 -12.82 -35.14
C ASP A 906 -13.05 -11.97 -35.49
N THR A 907 -12.30 -11.50 -34.49
CA THR A 907 -11.03 -10.80 -34.73
C THR A 907 -10.01 -11.73 -35.38
N LEU A 908 -9.88 -12.96 -34.88
CA LEU A 908 -8.88 -13.93 -35.33
C LEU A 908 -9.17 -14.47 -36.73
N HIS A 909 -10.44 -14.71 -37.06
CA HIS A 909 -10.81 -15.17 -38.39
C HIS A 909 -10.42 -14.17 -39.49
N ALA A 910 -10.30 -12.88 -39.14
CA ALA A 910 -9.93 -11.82 -40.08
C ALA A 910 -8.41 -11.79 -40.38
N TYR A 911 -7.58 -12.34 -39.48
CA TYR A 911 -6.12 -12.40 -39.63
C TYR A 911 -5.59 -13.79 -39.98
N HIS A 912 -6.45 -14.82 -40.04
CA HIS A 912 -6.04 -16.18 -40.39
C HIS A 912 -5.53 -16.25 -41.86
N PRO A 913 -4.30 -16.77 -42.11
CA PRO A 913 -3.57 -16.59 -43.37
C PRO A 913 -4.18 -17.23 -44.63
N LYS A 914 -5.24 -18.05 -44.49
CA LYS A 914 -5.97 -18.64 -45.64
C LYS A 914 -7.35 -18.03 -45.84
N SER A 915 -8.20 -18.07 -44.81
CA SER A 915 -9.55 -17.48 -44.78
C SER A 915 -10.23 -17.69 -43.42
N SER A 916 -11.27 -16.89 -43.15
CA SER A 916 -12.19 -17.08 -42.01
C SER A 916 -12.83 -18.47 -41.95
N ARG A 917 -13.11 -19.08 -43.11
CA ARG A 917 -13.66 -20.44 -43.18
C ARG A 917 -12.66 -21.49 -42.69
N ALA A 918 -11.41 -21.40 -43.16
CA ALA A 918 -10.36 -22.33 -42.75
C ALA A 918 -10.05 -22.19 -41.24
N PHE A 919 -10.15 -20.98 -40.67
CA PHE A 919 -10.06 -20.77 -39.23
C PHE A 919 -11.19 -21.49 -38.47
N LYS A 920 -12.44 -21.42 -38.96
CA LYS A 920 -13.56 -22.17 -38.34
C LYS A 920 -13.39 -23.68 -38.42
N GLU A 921 -12.79 -24.19 -39.50
CA GLU A 921 -12.48 -25.62 -39.66
C GLU A 921 -11.36 -26.03 -38.67
N GLU A 922 -10.29 -25.22 -38.54
CA GLU A 922 -9.17 -25.44 -37.59
C GLU A 922 -9.61 -25.36 -36.11
N VAL A 923 -10.46 -24.38 -35.76
CA VAL A 923 -11.08 -24.29 -34.42
C VAL A 923 -12.01 -25.48 -34.16
N ALA A 924 -12.74 -25.98 -35.15
CA ALA A 924 -13.59 -27.15 -34.98
C ALA A 924 -12.76 -28.44 -34.76
N GLU A 925 -11.63 -28.60 -35.45
CA GLU A 925 -10.67 -29.68 -35.19
C GLU A 925 -10.05 -29.59 -33.79
N ALA A 926 -9.63 -28.38 -33.36
CA ALA A 926 -9.13 -28.14 -32.01
C ALA A 926 -10.18 -28.44 -30.92
N VAL A 927 -11.45 -28.07 -31.15
CA VAL A 927 -12.57 -28.41 -30.25
C VAL A 927 -12.83 -29.92 -30.23
N SER A 928 -12.70 -30.64 -31.36
CA SER A 928 -12.79 -32.11 -31.35
C SER A 928 -11.68 -32.73 -30.51
N LEU A 929 -10.42 -32.32 -30.70
CA LEU A 929 -9.27 -32.78 -29.90
C LEU A 929 -9.44 -32.50 -28.39
N LEU A 930 -10.11 -31.40 -28.03
CA LEU A 930 -10.48 -31.11 -26.65
C LEU A 930 -11.57 -32.07 -26.14
N TYR A 931 -12.62 -32.31 -26.94
CA TYR A 931 -13.76 -33.16 -26.60
C TYR A 931 -13.40 -34.65 -26.50
N ASP A 932 -12.50 -35.12 -27.36
CA ASP A 932 -12.01 -36.49 -27.43
C ASP A 932 -10.91 -36.78 -26.38
N ALA A 933 -10.59 -35.80 -25.52
CA ALA A 933 -9.53 -35.83 -24.50
C ALA A 933 -8.08 -36.02 -25.02
N ASP A 934 -7.89 -36.11 -26.33
CA ASP A 934 -6.60 -36.42 -26.98
C ASP A 934 -5.62 -35.22 -26.97
N HIS A 935 -6.11 -34.01 -26.73
CA HIS A 935 -5.32 -32.80 -26.50
C HIS A 935 -4.19 -32.95 -25.48
N PHE A 936 -4.29 -33.88 -24.53
CA PHE A 936 -3.21 -34.21 -23.60
C PHE A 936 -1.92 -34.70 -24.30
N GLN A 937 -2.01 -35.45 -25.41
CA GLN A 937 -0.82 -35.88 -26.15
C GLN A 937 -0.23 -34.77 -27.02
N TYR A 938 -1.07 -33.89 -27.58
CA TYR A 938 -0.64 -32.89 -28.57
C TYR A 938 -0.21 -31.54 -27.96
N PHE A 939 -0.83 -31.11 -26.85
CA PHE A 939 -0.54 -29.80 -26.24
C PHE A 939 0.19 -29.87 -24.89
N PHE A 940 0.10 -30.98 -24.13
CA PHE A 940 0.48 -31.00 -22.70
C PHE A 940 1.30 -32.24 -22.26
N THR A 941 2.63 -32.18 -22.45
CA THR A 941 3.59 -33.10 -21.79
C THR A 941 4.52 -32.29 -20.87
N ASP A 942 4.63 -32.51 -19.56
CA ASP A 942 4.21 -33.66 -18.73
C ASP A 942 3.18 -33.31 -17.64
N ARG A 943 2.41 -34.35 -17.23
CA ARG A 943 1.57 -34.57 -16.01
C ARG A 943 0.68 -33.48 -15.38
N ASP A 944 0.99 -32.19 -15.50
CA ASP A 944 0.34 -31.09 -14.76
C ASP A 944 -0.36 -30.05 -15.67
N GLY A 945 -0.54 -30.35 -16.97
CA GLY A 945 -1.39 -29.54 -17.85
C GLY A 945 -0.85 -28.13 -18.19
N THR A 946 0.47 -27.94 -18.14
CA THR A 946 1.12 -26.68 -18.55
C THR A 946 1.86 -26.85 -19.88
N LEU A 947 1.70 -25.88 -20.79
CA LEU A 947 2.60 -25.70 -21.94
C LEU A 947 4.05 -25.68 -21.43
N LYS A 948 4.93 -26.49 -22.05
CA LYS A 948 6.33 -26.64 -21.59
C LYS A 948 6.97 -25.26 -21.36
N SER A 949 7.56 -25.06 -20.18
CA SER A 949 8.37 -23.88 -19.90
C SER A 949 9.50 -23.69 -20.91
N TYR A 950 9.99 -24.80 -21.49
CA TYR A 950 10.92 -24.84 -22.63
C TYR A 950 10.40 -24.13 -23.90
N SER A 951 9.10 -24.14 -24.18
CA SER A 951 8.52 -23.46 -25.36
C SER A 951 8.69 -21.95 -25.31
N CYS A 952 8.74 -21.38 -24.10
CA CYS A 952 8.96 -19.94 -23.88
C CYS A 952 10.44 -19.58 -23.69
N SER A 953 11.33 -20.56 -23.54
CA SER A 953 12.77 -20.34 -23.33
C SER A 953 13.58 -20.25 -24.63
N TYR A 954 13.11 -20.89 -25.71
CA TYR A 954 13.76 -20.82 -27.02
C TYR A 954 13.35 -19.57 -27.81
N GLN A 955 14.35 -18.81 -28.25
CA GLN A 955 14.20 -17.50 -28.87
C GLN A 955 13.37 -17.52 -30.18
N ALA A 956 13.34 -18.65 -30.89
CA ALA A 956 12.55 -18.87 -32.11
C ALA A 956 11.12 -19.40 -31.84
N SER A 957 10.84 -19.92 -30.64
CA SER A 957 9.56 -20.55 -30.29
C SER A 957 8.52 -19.57 -29.74
N ILE A 958 8.93 -18.34 -29.44
CA ILE A 958 8.09 -17.31 -28.82
C ILE A 958 7.02 -16.79 -29.81
N GLN A 959 7.35 -16.60 -31.09
CA GLN A 959 6.38 -16.14 -32.08
C GLN A 959 5.25 -17.16 -32.29
N PRO A 960 5.52 -18.47 -32.49
CA PRO A 960 4.48 -19.50 -32.49
C PRO A 960 3.67 -19.59 -31.20
N ALA A 961 4.30 -19.49 -30.02
CA ALA A 961 3.58 -19.55 -28.74
C ALA A 961 2.71 -18.31 -28.45
N TYR A 962 3.16 -17.12 -28.88
CA TYR A 962 2.36 -15.89 -28.82
C TYR A 962 1.21 -15.95 -29.82
N ALA A 963 1.48 -16.39 -31.06
CA ALA A 963 0.48 -16.61 -32.09
C ALA A 963 -0.56 -17.66 -31.68
N ALA A 964 -0.18 -18.74 -30.99
CA ALA A 964 -1.09 -19.77 -30.47
C ALA A 964 -1.79 -19.43 -29.14
N VAL A 965 -1.49 -18.26 -28.56
CA VAL A 965 -2.28 -17.64 -27.47
C VAL A 965 -3.19 -16.54 -28.01
N ILE A 966 -2.87 -16.02 -29.20
CA ILE A 966 -3.74 -15.14 -29.97
C ILE A 966 -4.78 -15.96 -30.74
N GLN A 967 -4.39 -16.98 -31.51
CA GLN A 967 -5.28 -17.93 -32.20
C GLN A 967 -6.10 -18.77 -31.21
#